data_AF-A0A8H5WM54-F1
#
_entry.id   AF-A0A8H5WM54-F1
#
_cell.length_a   1.000
_cell.length_b   1.000
_cell.length_c   1.000
_cell.angle_alpha   90.00
_cell.angle_beta   90.00
_cell.angle_gamma   90.00
#
_symmetry.space_group_name_H-M   'P 1'
#
loop_
_entity.id
_entity.type
_entity.pdbx_description
1 polymer ?
#
loop_
_entity_poly.entity_id
_entity_poly.type
_entity_poly.pdbx_seq_one_letter_code
_entity_poly.pdbx_strand_id
1 'polypeptide(L)'
;MSSNISLVDEYLAQVTWKTAENANSTYSHQGLMQYVSNHIISQYWLDKIYTDEIRQYDKENRFHIHDLGFLSAYCSGWSIEDILLQGFGGVENKIQCRPAKHLNTALNQIVNFLFTLQGELAGAQALSSFDTYLAPFIRSDNLSYTEVFKCVQSFVYSLNVPTRSGFQAPFTNLSLDLVCPKRLGDQCVIIGGELRTEWTYHDFQEEMDMLNKAFSEVMMQGDGNGNIFSFPIPTYNISDGIDWESPRWQSIWEMTAKYGVPYFANFINSDLDPEDFRSMCCRLRLDLSKLHCRVGGQYGASPLTGSIGVVTVNLPNIAYRSNGSKETFMSELSDTLRVAKDSLEIKRKIVDANSALYPYAAHYLSATKHRTGSHWTNHFSTIGVNGMNEALFGLFGQGVDEKKDFALEVLEFIKSQLQRFQQETGNLYNLEASPAESTCYKFAKRDKELFPDREIPTFYTNSTMLPVDTTEDLFEAMSHQEDLQCSYTGGTVFHAFLGEQLPSWKLARDLIKTLTASYRIPYITLTPTFSICPTHGYRVGEQPECTACGELTLVYSRIVGYFRPTRDWNKGKSKEFVQRKVYKYATGLEVDSDDKLQGLERQIAAIEDLPVAGYIRSTLSDYPGKPQASIMFTSRCNLACSWCHNGPLVQGERDDVTLVDIFRHITSASHKSLVISGGEPTIHKGLLPFMRILKSAGICVKLDSNGTSPKVLKQIFAEKLVDFVAMDIKCALENYKKVTGRRIKPEVLEASIHLIKRSGVPYEFRTTIVPELVDVEDLFEAKRLSGNKLTLQRFRNGQSILDEKYRAFQEQTDEEFGKLIDQVA
;
A
#
# COMPACT_ATOMS: atom_id res chain seq x y z
N MET A 1 37.68 19.62 23.85
CA MET A 1 37.53 18.27 23.27
C MET A 1 37.37 17.31 24.42
N SER A 2 36.23 16.62 24.53
CA SER A 2 36.14 15.51 25.47
C SER A 2 37.21 14.49 25.09
N SER A 3 37.99 14.00 26.05
CA SER A 3 38.96 12.94 25.78
C SER A 3 38.22 11.74 25.21
N ASN A 4 38.70 11.12 24.12
CA ASN A 4 38.11 9.88 23.58
C ASN A 4 38.01 8.76 24.64
N ILE A 5 38.79 8.87 25.74
CA ILE A 5 38.72 7.99 26.91
C ILE A 5 37.35 8.10 27.60
N SER A 6 36.76 9.29 27.70
CA SER A 6 35.45 9.50 28.33
C SER A 6 34.31 8.73 27.66
N LEU A 7 34.43 8.40 26.37
CA LEU A 7 33.44 7.59 25.65
C LEU A 7 33.35 6.18 26.26
N VAL A 8 34.48 5.65 26.72
CA VAL A 8 34.52 4.33 27.38
C VAL A 8 33.84 4.42 28.74
N ASP A 9 34.16 5.45 29.53
CA ASP A 9 33.54 5.67 30.84
C ASP A 9 32.02 5.85 30.73
N GLU A 10 31.55 6.64 29.76
CA GLU A 10 30.13 6.87 29.48
C GLU A 10 29.39 5.58 29.11
N TYR A 11 30.01 4.72 28.28
CA TYR A 11 29.43 3.44 27.90
C TYR A 11 29.39 2.48 29.09
N LEU A 12 30.50 2.35 29.85
CA LEU A 12 30.58 1.48 31.02
C LEU A 12 29.56 1.85 32.09
N ALA A 13 29.35 3.15 32.30
CA ALA A 13 28.38 3.66 33.27
C ALA A 13 26.92 3.69 32.75
N GLN A 14 26.68 3.32 31.48
CA GLN A 14 25.36 3.31 30.83
C GLN A 14 24.58 4.64 30.94
N VAL A 15 25.29 5.76 31.02
CA VAL A 15 24.69 7.08 31.26
C VAL A 15 24.09 7.67 29.99
N THR A 16 24.58 7.24 28.82
CA THR A 16 24.16 7.79 27.53
C THR A 16 22.99 7.02 26.93
N TRP A 17 21.93 7.74 26.54
CA TRP A 17 20.78 7.14 25.84
C TRP A 17 21.14 6.57 24.47
N LYS A 18 22.31 6.92 23.92
CA LYS A 18 22.81 6.40 22.63
C LYS A 18 23.02 4.88 22.62
N THR A 19 23.18 4.25 23.79
CA THR A 19 23.22 2.78 23.90
C THR A 19 21.88 2.12 23.57
N ALA A 20 20.77 2.84 23.74
CA ALA A 20 19.41 2.42 23.40
C ALA A 20 18.90 3.03 22.08
N GLU A 21 19.80 3.56 21.24
CA GLU A 21 19.44 4.17 19.96
C GLU A 21 18.92 3.15 18.94
N ASN A 22 19.40 1.91 19.03
CA ASN A 22 19.03 0.79 18.17
C ASN A 22 18.60 -0.38 19.05
N ALA A 23 17.33 -0.78 18.96
CA ALA A 23 16.77 -1.87 19.77
C ALA A 23 17.40 -3.25 19.48
N ASN A 24 18.18 -3.37 18.40
CA ASN A 24 18.96 -4.55 18.07
C ASN A 24 20.28 -4.66 18.87
N SER A 25 20.73 -3.58 19.52
CA SER A 25 22.02 -3.53 20.23
C SER A 25 21.90 -3.97 21.69
N THR A 26 22.93 -4.64 22.21
CA THR A 26 22.99 -5.04 23.63
C THR A 26 24.28 -4.55 24.27
N TYR A 27 24.21 -4.15 25.54
CA TYR A 27 25.40 -3.83 26.35
C TYR A 27 26.37 -5.01 26.35
N SER A 28 27.52 -4.83 25.72
CA SER A 28 28.50 -5.91 25.50
C SER A 28 29.86 -5.33 25.12
N HIS A 29 30.90 -6.16 25.15
CA HIS A 29 32.22 -5.76 24.68
C HIS A 29 32.21 -5.36 23.20
N GLN A 30 31.49 -6.09 22.34
CA GLN A 30 31.34 -5.72 20.93
C GLN A 30 30.53 -4.44 20.75
N GLY A 31 29.52 -4.21 21.58
CA GLY A 31 28.76 -2.96 21.63
C GLY A 31 29.63 -1.76 21.98
N LEU A 32 30.56 -1.90 22.94
CA LEU A 32 31.54 -0.87 23.28
C LEU A 32 32.44 -0.52 22.08
N MET A 33 32.99 -1.55 21.41
CA MET A 33 33.87 -1.35 20.25
C MET A 33 33.16 -0.59 19.14
N GLN A 34 31.91 -0.97 18.85
CA GLN A 34 31.08 -0.27 17.87
C GLN A 34 30.74 1.15 18.30
N TYR A 35 30.41 1.38 19.58
CA TYR A 35 30.08 2.72 20.10
C TYR A 35 31.25 3.70 19.91
N VAL A 36 32.47 3.27 20.27
CA VAL A 36 33.68 4.08 20.11
C VAL A 36 34.00 4.31 18.63
N SER A 37 33.98 3.27 17.80
CA SER A 37 34.27 3.41 16.37
C SER A 37 33.28 4.33 15.68
N ASN A 38 31.98 4.17 15.96
CA ASN A 38 30.92 4.97 15.35
C ASN A 38 31.07 6.45 15.70
N HIS A 39 31.44 6.76 16.96
CA HIS A 39 31.66 8.15 17.37
C HIS A 39 32.81 8.79 16.56
N ILE A 40 33.95 8.10 16.48
CA ILE A 40 35.15 8.63 15.80
C ILE A 40 34.90 8.79 14.30
N ILE A 41 34.29 7.79 13.65
CA ILE A 41 33.99 7.83 12.21
C ILE A 41 32.97 8.93 11.91
N SER A 42 31.96 9.12 12.78
CA SER A 42 31.00 10.21 12.61
C SER A 42 31.67 11.59 12.67
N GLN A 43 32.61 11.79 13.60
CA GLN A 43 33.39 13.04 13.64
C GLN A 43 34.25 13.20 12.39
N TYR A 44 34.86 12.11 11.88
CA TYR A 44 35.63 12.16 10.64
C TYR A 44 34.78 12.61 9.45
N TRP A 45 33.56 12.05 9.28
CA TRP A 45 32.64 12.50 8.25
C TRP A 45 32.34 13.99 8.36
N LEU A 46 31.92 14.45 9.54
CA LEU A 46 31.49 15.83 9.75
C LEU A 46 32.66 16.81 9.63
N ASP A 47 33.80 16.52 10.25
CA ASP A 47 34.92 17.45 10.40
C ASP A 47 35.93 17.43 9.25
N LYS A 48 36.02 16.33 8.50
CA LYS A 48 37.02 16.18 7.42
C LYS A 48 36.42 16.02 6.03
N ILE A 49 35.28 15.36 5.91
CA ILE A 49 34.72 15.01 4.59
C ILE A 49 33.63 15.98 4.16
N TYR A 50 32.66 16.27 5.02
CA TYR A 50 31.57 17.16 4.70
C TYR A 50 31.97 18.63 4.82
N THR A 51 31.34 19.45 3.98
CA THR A 51 31.52 20.90 3.97
C THR A 51 30.95 21.53 5.24
N ASP A 52 31.41 22.75 5.54
CA ASP A 52 30.89 23.51 6.68
C ASP A 52 29.39 23.76 6.57
N GLU A 53 28.87 23.96 5.35
CA GLU A 53 27.43 24.10 5.09
C GLU A 53 26.63 22.85 5.50
N ILE A 54 27.07 21.66 5.06
CA ILE A 54 26.40 20.39 5.43
C ILE A 54 26.42 20.19 6.94
N ARG A 55 27.58 20.45 7.58
CA ARG A 55 27.72 20.34 9.04
C ARG A 55 26.81 21.33 9.76
N GLN A 56 26.64 22.54 9.23
CA GLN A 56 25.76 23.54 9.82
C GLN A 56 24.30 23.09 9.75
N TYR A 57 23.85 22.55 8.63
CA TYR A 57 22.47 22.06 8.47
C TYR A 57 22.16 20.87 9.40
N ASP A 58 23.12 19.96 9.60
CA ASP A 58 23.00 18.87 10.58
C ASP A 58 22.92 19.43 12.02
N LYS A 59 23.79 20.38 12.39
CA LYS A 59 23.77 21.04 13.71
C LYS A 59 22.47 21.81 14.00
N GLU A 60 21.92 22.43 12.96
CA GLU A 60 20.65 23.17 12.94
C GLU A 60 19.42 22.25 12.92
N ASN A 61 19.64 20.94 12.87
CA ASN A 61 18.62 19.90 12.91
C ASN A 61 17.62 19.96 11.73
N ARG A 62 18.07 20.50 10.58
CA ARG A 62 17.25 20.62 9.36
C ARG A 62 17.07 19.27 8.66
N PHE A 63 18.06 18.39 8.77
CA PHE A 63 17.99 17.00 8.34
C PHE A 63 18.84 16.12 9.26
N HIS A 64 18.73 14.81 9.09
CA HIS A 64 19.59 13.80 9.71
C HIS A 64 20.31 12.99 8.63
N ILE A 65 21.64 12.94 8.71
CA ILE A 65 22.46 12.04 7.88
C ILE A 65 22.56 10.70 8.62
N HIS A 66 22.04 9.63 8.00
CA HIS A 66 22.03 8.30 8.62
C HIS A 66 23.39 7.61 8.52
N ASP A 67 23.65 6.74 9.51
CA ASP A 67 24.81 5.83 9.56
C ASP A 67 26.18 6.49 9.40
N LEU A 68 26.35 7.70 9.94
CA LEU A 68 27.64 8.38 10.04
C LEU A 68 28.70 7.56 10.79
N GLY A 69 28.31 6.55 11.56
CA GLY A 69 29.24 5.62 12.19
C GLY A 69 29.99 4.69 11.22
N PHE A 70 29.58 4.64 9.95
CA PHE A 70 30.18 3.80 8.93
C PHE A 70 30.72 4.64 7.78
N LEU A 71 31.98 4.38 7.41
CA LEU A 71 32.56 4.87 6.16
C LEU A 71 32.25 3.84 5.07
N SER A 72 30.98 3.74 4.67
CA SER A 72 30.51 2.75 3.68
C SER A 72 29.17 3.16 3.05
N ALA A 73 28.74 2.39 2.04
CA ALA A 73 27.38 2.45 1.51
C ALA A 73 26.34 2.01 2.55
N TYR A 74 25.08 2.40 2.35
CA TYR A 74 24.03 2.09 3.30
C TYR A 74 23.56 0.63 3.18
N CYS A 75 22.77 0.27 2.18
CA CYS A 75 22.20 -1.08 2.05
C CYS A 75 22.30 -1.60 0.61
N SER A 76 22.14 -2.90 0.44
CA SER A 76 22.19 -3.55 -0.87
C SER A 76 21.33 -4.80 -0.94
N GLY A 77 20.68 -5.00 -2.08
CA GLY A 77 20.13 -6.27 -2.52
C GLY A 77 21.17 -7.03 -3.35
N TRP A 78 21.20 -8.34 -3.21
CA TRP A 78 22.18 -9.23 -3.84
C TRP A 78 21.51 -10.26 -4.73
N SER A 79 22.24 -10.70 -5.76
CA SER A 79 21.77 -11.70 -6.70
C SER A 79 22.07 -13.11 -6.17
N ILE A 80 21.03 -13.92 -5.95
CA ILE A 80 21.22 -15.34 -5.64
C ILE A 80 21.85 -16.06 -6.84
N GLU A 81 21.48 -15.69 -8.07
CA GLU A 81 22.09 -16.21 -9.29
C GLU A 81 23.62 -16.04 -9.29
N ASP A 82 24.15 -14.89 -8.90
CA ASP A 82 25.61 -14.68 -8.80
C ASP A 82 26.25 -15.61 -7.76
N ILE A 83 25.60 -15.80 -6.61
CA ILE A 83 26.07 -16.71 -5.57
C ILE A 83 26.06 -18.16 -6.07
N LEU A 84 25.02 -18.56 -6.82
CA LEU A 84 24.89 -19.91 -7.37
C LEU A 84 25.83 -20.18 -8.55
N LEU A 85 26.21 -19.16 -9.33
CA LEU A 85 27.14 -19.27 -10.45
C LEU A 85 28.61 -19.22 -10.00
N GLN A 86 28.94 -18.31 -9.08
CA GLN A 86 30.33 -18.02 -8.71
C GLN A 86 30.75 -18.69 -7.39
N GLY A 87 29.78 -19.01 -6.52
CA GLY A 87 30.03 -19.41 -5.14
C GLY A 87 30.35 -18.21 -4.23
N PHE A 88 30.72 -18.50 -2.98
CA PHE A 88 31.17 -17.48 -2.03
C PHE A 88 32.68 -17.24 -2.12
N GLY A 89 33.15 -16.05 -2.51
CA GLY A 89 34.58 -15.79 -2.62
C GLY A 89 34.96 -14.48 -3.31
N GLY A 90 36.05 -14.52 -4.08
CA GLY A 90 36.51 -13.39 -4.91
C GLY A 90 37.54 -12.45 -4.28
N VAL A 91 37.96 -12.70 -3.05
CA VAL A 91 38.95 -11.89 -2.34
C VAL A 91 40.27 -12.65 -2.20
N GLU A 92 41.37 -11.99 -2.56
CA GLU A 92 42.72 -12.56 -2.51
C GLU A 92 43.12 -12.94 -1.08
N ASN A 93 43.81 -14.08 -0.92
CA ASN A 93 44.27 -14.60 0.38
C ASN A 93 43.15 -14.88 1.40
N LYS A 94 41.89 -15.01 0.94
CA LYS A 94 40.74 -15.46 1.73
C LYS A 94 40.20 -16.78 1.21
N ILE A 95 39.42 -17.47 2.03
CA ILE A 95 38.79 -18.73 1.64
C ILE A 95 37.81 -18.48 0.49
N GLN A 96 37.73 -19.44 -0.44
CA GLN A 96 36.78 -19.41 -1.55
C GLN A 96 36.00 -20.71 -1.59
N CYS A 97 34.68 -20.61 -1.70
CA CYS A 97 33.76 -21.71 -1.82
C CYS A 97 33.37 -21.88 -3.29
N ARG A 98 33.45 -23.10 -3.79
CA ARG A 98 32.90 -23.43 -5.11
C ARG A 98 31.36 -23.31 -5.09
N PRO A 99 30.73 -23.07 -6.24
CA PRO A 99 29.28 -23.10 -6.39
C PRO A 99 28.61 -24.30 -5.72
N ALA A 100 27.52 -24.05 -5.01
CA ALA A 100 26.83 -25.08 -4.24
C ALA A 100 26.13 -26.12 -5.14
N LYS A 101 26.23 -27.40 -4.76
CA LYS A 101 25.56 -28.53 -5.44
C LYS A 101 24.38 -29.13 -4.66
N HIS A 102 24.24 -28.76 -3.39
CA HIS A 102 23.25 -29.30 -2.47
C HIS A 102 22.57 -28.16 -1.70
N LEU A 103 21.30 -28.34 -1.30
CA LEU A 103 20.50 -27.31 -0.63
C LEU A 103 21.19 -26.76 0.63
N ASN A 104 21.66 -27.65 1.50
CA ASN A 104 22.34 -27.27 2.74
C ASN A 104 23.60 -26.43 2.46
N THR A 105 24.36 -26.76 1.42
CA THR A 105 25.56 -26.02 1.05
C THR A 105 25.20 -24.63 0.51
N ALA A 106 24.14 -24.51 -0.29
CA ALA A 106 23.66 -23.22 -0.80
C ALA A 106 23.22 -22.30 0.34
N LEU A 107 22.40 -22.81 1.27
CA LEU A 107 21.94 -22.06 2.45
C LEU A 107 23.11 -21.61 3.35
N ASN A 108 24.09 -22.48 3.61
CA ASN A 108 25.26 -22.13 4.41
C ASN A 108 26.14 -21.07 3.71
N GLN A 109 26.31 -21.15 2.39
CA GLN A 109 27.01 -20.10 1.63
C GLN A 109 26.27 -18.78 1.69
N ILE A 110 24.94 -18.77 1.60
CA ILE A 110 24.12 -17.56 1.75
C ILE A 110 24.29 -16.95 3.14
N VAL A 111 24.29 -17.76 4.21
CA VAL A 111 24.54 -17.26 5.58
C VAL A 111 25.91 -16.57 5.64
N ASN A 112 26.97 -17.26 5.22
CA ASN A 112 28.33 -16.69 5.23
C ASN A 112 28.44 -15.42 4.38
N PHE A 113 27.79 -15.40 3.22
CA PHE A 113 27.70 -14.24 2.34
C PHE A 113 27.06 -13.04 3.03
N LEU A 114 25.87 -13.22 3.61
CA LEU A 114 25.12 -12.14 4.26
C LEU A 114 25.88 -11.58 5.48
N PHE A 115 26.47 -12.44 6.31
CA PHE A 115 27.28 -12.00 7.44
C PHE A 115 28.53 -11.23 7.00
N THR A 116 29.21 -11.69 5.96
CA THR A 116 30.43 -11.05 5.45
C THR A 116 30.13 -9.67 4.87
N LEU A 117 29.11 -9.55 4.02
CA LEU A 117 28.75 -8.27 3.41
C LEU A 117 28.13 -7.28 4.39
N GLN A 118 27.42 -7.76 5.41
CA GLN A 118 26.96 -6.90 6.50
C GLN A 118 28.12 -6.24 7.27
N GLY A 119 29.33 -6.80 7.22
CA GLY A 119 30.54 -6.18 7.76
C GLY A 119 31.07 -5.01 6.92
N GLU A 120 30.73 -4.95 5.63
CA GLU A 120 31.18 -3.92 4.69
C GLU A 120 30.15 -2.80 4.50
N LEU A 121 28.86 -3.08 4.74
CA LEU A 121 27.75 -2.13 4.59
C LEU A 121 27.02 -1.85 5.91
N ALA A 122 26.46 -0.65 6.07
CA ALA A 122 25.84 -0.22 7.32
C ALA A 122 24.47 -0.88 7.61
N GLY A 123 23.64 -1.00 6.58
CA GLY A 123 22.22 -1.34 6.62
C GLY A 123 21.89 -2.73 6.08
N ALA A 124 20.63 -2.89 5.66
CA ALA A 124 20.05 -4.19 5.30
C ALA A 124 20.74 -4.89 4.12
N GLN A 125 20.79 -6.22 4.20
CA GLN A 125 21.22 -7.13 3.13
C GLN A 125 20.01 -7.93 2.63
N ALA A 126 19.59 -7.71 1.39
CA ALA A 126 18.38 -8.32 0.84
C ALA A 126 18.70 -9.39 -0.21
N LEU A 127 17.90 -10.45 -0.25
CA LEU A 127 17.89 -11.44 -1.33
C LEU A 127 16.47 -11.59 -1.88
N SER A 128 16.39 -11.81 -3.17
CA SER A 128 15.13 -11.81 -3.93
C SER A 128 14.88 -13.15 -4.58
N SER A 129 13.61 -13.55 -4.72
CA SER A 129 13.19 -14.82 -5.36
C SER A 129 13.81 -16.04 -4.65
N PHE A 130 13.90 -15.97 -3.32
CA PHE A 130 14.65 -16.95 -2.51
C PHE A 130 14.09 -18.36 -2.64
N ASP A 131 12.76 -18.49 -2.63
CA ASP A 131 12.06 -19.76 -2.83
C ASP A 131 12.25 -20.29 -4.25
N THR A 132 12.11 -19.44 -5.27
CA THR A 132 12.29 -19.81 -6.68
C THR A 132 13.70 -20.35 -6.96
N TYR A 133 14.76 -19.65 -6.52
CA TYR A 133 16.14 -20.05 -6.83
C TYR A 133 16.60 -21.31 -6.10
N LEU A 134 16.06 -21.60 -4.90
CA LEU A 134 16.52 -22.71 -4.08
C LEU A 134 15.66 -23.98 -4.23
N ALA A 135 14.43 -23.85 -4.73
CA ALA A 135 13.54 -24.99 -4.98
C ALA A 135 14.19 -26.12 -5.82
N PRO A 136 14.98 -25.86 -6.87
CA PRO A 136 15.57 -26.94 -7.66
C PRO A 136 16.54 -27.86 -6.91
N PHE A 137 17.19 -27.36 -5.86
CA PHE A 137 18.07 -28.19 -5.02
C PHE A 137 17.29 -29.27 -4.27
N ILE A 138 16.02 -29.01 -3.90
CA ILE A 138 15.17 -29.99 -3.21
C ILE A 138 14.94 -31.22 -4.08
N ARG A 139 14.59 -31.00 -5.36
CA ARG A 139 14.39 -32.08 -6.32
C ARG A 139 15.70 -32.77 -6.68
N SER A 140 16.76 -32.00 -6.95
CA SER A 140 18.07 -32.54 -7.32
C SER A 140 18.66 -33.45 -6.23
N ASP A 141 18.47 -33.09 -4.96
CA ASP A 141 18.92 -33.87 -3.80
C ASP A 141 17.90 -34.95 -3.39
N ASN A 142 16.73 -35.00 -4.03
CA ASN A 142 15.59 -35.88 -3.71
C ASN A 142 15.22 -35.82 -2.20
N LEU A 143 15.10 -34.60 -1.67
CA LEU A 143 14.89 -34.38 -0.25
C LEU A 143 13.45 -34.61 0.17
N SER A 144 13.28 -35.27 1.31
CA SER A 144 12.00 -35.30 2.01
C SER A 144 11.70 -33.96 2.68
N TYR A 145 10.42 -33.69 2.98
CA TYR A 145 10.01 -32.52 3.74
C TYR A 145 10.78 -32.36 5.07
N THR A 146 11.06 -33.47 5.76
CA THR A 146 11.79 -33.45 7.05
C THR A 146 13.22 -32.95 6.87
N GLU A 147 13.87 -33.29 5.76
CA GLU A 147 15.23 -32.82 5.47
C GLU A 147 15.23 -31.34 5.07
N VAL A 148 14.27 -30.92 4.25
CA VAL A 148 14.07 -29.50 3.91
C VAL A 148 13.83 -28.67 5.17
N PHE A 149 12.94 -29.15 6.07
CA PHE A 149 12.67 -28.51 7.35
C PHE A 149 13.95 -28.31 8.18
N LYS A 150 14.79 -29.34 8.31
CA LYS A 150 16.06 -29.26 9.05
C LYS A 150 17.04 -28.26 8.41
N CYS A 151 17.15 -28.24 7.09
CA CYS A 151 17.98 -27.28 6.37
C CYS A 151 17.53 -25.84 6.61
N VAL A 152 16.22 -25.59 6.51
CA VAL A 152 15.64 -24.26 6.74
C VAL A 152 15.75 -23.85 8.21
N GLN A 153 15.54 -24.77 9.15
CA GLN A 153 15.74 -24.53 10.58
C GLN A 153 17.18 -24.09 10.87
N SER A 154 18.17 -24.84 10.36
CA SER A 154 19.57 -24.48 10.50
C SER A 154 19.89 -23.09 9.93
N PHE A 155 19.31 -22.77 8.77
CA PHE A 155 19.48 -21.47 8.11
C PHE A 155 18.92 -20.31 8.95
N VAL A 156 17.65 -20.40 9.39
CA VAL A 156 17.00 -19.35 10.19
C VAL A 156 17.72 -19.15 11.52
N TYR A 157 18.06 -20.23 12.22
CA TYR A 157 18.82 -20.14 13.47
C TYR A 157 20.16 -19.44 13.27
N SER A 158 20.90 -19.80 12.21
CA SER A 158 22.21 -19.22 11.90
C SER A 158 22.12 -17.71 11.65
N LEU A 159 21.07 -17.23 10.98
CA LEU A 159 20.87 -15.79 10.73
C LEU A 159 20.50 -14.98 11.97
N ASN A 160 20.04 -15.62 13.05
CA ASN A 160 19.70 -14.93 14.30
C ASN A 160 20.81 -14.99 15.36
N VAL A 161 21.94 -15.63 15.08
CA VAL A 161 23.09 -15.62 16.00
C VAL A 161 23.76 -14.24 15.96
N PRO A 162 23.92 -13.55 17.11
CA PRO A 162 24.42 -12.18 17.15
C PRO A 162 25.95 -12.09 17.06
N THR A 163 26.52 -12.44 15.91
CA THR A 163 27.99 -12.43 15.70
C THR A 163 28.52 -11.16 15.00
N ARG A 164 27.64 -10.26 14.55
CA ARG A 164 28.03 -8.97 13.96
C ARG A 164 28.58 -8.04 15.04
N SER A 165 29.53 -7.17 14.65
CA SER A 165 29.94 -6.00 15.45
C SER A 165 28.73 -5.28 16.05
N GLY A 166 28.76 -5.06 17.37
CA GLY A 166 27.61 -4.58 18.14
C GLY A 166 26.81 -5.67 18.88
N PHE A 167 27.22 -6.94 18.76
CA PHE A 167 26.48 -8.09 19.29
C PHE A 167 25.05 -8.16 18.72
N GLN A 168 24.96 -8.05 17.40
CA GLN A 168 23.69 -8.00 16.66
C GLN A 168 23.60 -9.13 15.63
N ALA A 169 22.39 -9.56 15.31
CA ALA A 169 22.14 -10.36 14.11
C ALA A 169 22.23 -9.45 12.85
N PRO A 170 22.63 -9.99 11.69
CA PRO A 170 22.65 -9.25 10.44
C PRO A 170 21.22 -8.87 10.04
N PHE A 171 21.05 -7.63 9.57
CA PHE A 171 19.74 -7.15 9.16
C PHE A 171 19.45 -7.71 7.76
N THR A 172 18.69 -8.79 7.71
CA THR A 172 18.47 -9.56 6.48
C THR A 172 17.02 -9.55 6.06
N ASN A 173 16.79 -9.46 4.74
CA ASN A 173 15.47 -9.50 4.13
C ASN A 173 15.44 -10.57 3.04
N LEU A 174 14.37 -11.35 3.00
CA LEU A 174 14.12 -12.33 1.94
C LEU A 174 12.80 -12.01 1.26
N SER A 175 12.83 -11.83 -0.06
CA SER A 175 11.61 -11.79 -0.87
C SER A 175 11.30 -13.16 -1.45
N LEU A 176 10.04 -13.58 -1.29
CA LEU A 176 9.51 -14.90 -1.64
C LEU A 176 8.36 -14.70 -2.64
N ASP A 177 8.36 -15.49 -3.72
CA ASP A 177 7.47 -15.26 -4.86
C ASP A 177 6.09 -15.94 -4.72
N LEU A 178 5.94 -16.97 -3.88
CA LEU A 178 4.79 -17.90 -3.80
C LEU A 178 4.58 -18.73 -5.07
N VAL A 179 4.50 -18.06 -6.21
CA VAL A 179 4.31 -18.62 -7.54
C VAL A 179 5.50 -18.26 -8.39
N CYS A 180 6.02 -19.23 -9.14
CA CYS A 180 7.16 -18.99 -10.02
C CYS A 180 6.89 -17.80 -10.97
N PRO A 181 7.70 -16.73 -10.92
CA PRO A 181 7.51 -15.57 -11.78
C PRO A 181 7.79 -15.88 -13.24
N LYS A 182 6.94 -15.41 -14.16
CA LYS A 182 7.01 -15.71 -15.61
C LYS A 182 8.42 -15.61 -16.21
N ARG A 183 9.15 -14.51 -15.95
CA ARG A 183 10.49 -14.29 -16.52
C ARG A 183 11.57 -15.21 -15.96
N LEU A 184 11.45 -15.66 -14.71
CA LEU A 184 12.35 -16.66 -14.14
C LEU A 184 11.92 -18.06 -14.57
N GLY A 185 10.62 -18.29 -14.72
CA GLY A 185 10.02 -19.56 -15.11
C GLY A 185 10.67 -20.17 -16.34
N ASP A 186 10.93 -19.38 -17.38
CA ASP A 186 11.53 -19.85 -18.65
C ASP A 186 13.06 -20.01 -18.60
N GLN A 187 13.72 -19.63 -17.50
CA GLN A 187 15.18 -19.71 -17.40
C GLN A 187 15.65 -21.09 -16.94
N CYS A 188 16.81 -21.50 -17.44
CA CYS A 188 17.46 -22.73 -17.00
C CYS A 188 17.86 -22.64 -15.53
N VAL A 189 17.71 -23.76 -14.82
CA VAL A 189 18.10 -23.87 -13.41
C VAL A 189 19.62 -23.80 -13.24
N ILE A 190 20.10 -23.22 -12.13
CA ILE A 190 21.53 -23.15 -11.79
C ILE A 190 21.83 -24.08 -10.61
N ILE A 191 22.65 -25.11 -10.83
CA ILE A 191 23.14 -26.01 -9.76
C ILE A 191 24.62 -26.31 -9.99
N GLY A 192 25.45 -26.05 -8.98
CA GLY A 192 26.88 -26.32 -9.03
C GLY A 192 27.66 -25.41 -9.97
N GLY A 193 27.14 -24.21 -10.25
CA GLY A 193 27.75 -23.24 -11.18
C GLY A 193 27.43 -23.51 -12.65
N GLU A 194 26.56 -24.47 -12.93
CA GLU A 194 26.18 -24.89 -14.28
C GLU A 194 24.69 -24.68 -14.53
N LEU A 195 24.36 -24.25 -15.76
CA LEU A 195 22.98 -24.21 -16.25
C LEU A 195 22.52 -25.62 -16.61
N ARG A 196 21.43 -26.09 -15.98
CA ARG A 196 20.75 -27.35 -16.27
C ARG A 196 19.71 -27.08 -17.36
N THR A 197 20.01 -27.45 -18.60
CA THR A 197 19.15 -27.15 -19.77
C THR A 197 17.93 -28.07 -19.85
N GLU A 198 17.91 -29.15 -19.07
CA GLU A 198 16.80 -30.09 -18.93
C GLU A 198 15.66 -29.56 -18.04
N TRP A 199 15.91 -28.50 -17.26
CA TRP A 199 14.99 -27.97 -16.27
C TRP A 199 14.86 -26.46 -16.35
N THR A 200 13.64 -25.98 -16.13
CA THR A 200 13.32 -24.55 -16.02
C THR A 200 12.72 -24.27 -14.64
N TYR A 201 12.82 -23.03 -14.13
CA TYR A 201 12.29 -22.74 -12.79
C TYR A 201 10.76 -22.96 -12.68
N HIS A 202 10.03 -22.91 -13.79
CA HIS A 202 8.60 -23.21 -13.83
C HIS A 202 8.28 -24.65 -13.36
N ASP A 203 9.25 -25.58 -13.47
CA ASP A 203 9.05 -26.99 -13.17
C ASP A 203 9.00 -27.29 -11.65
N PHE A 204 9.30 -26.33 -10.77
CA PHE A 204 9.60 -26.57 -9.34
C PHE A 204 8.61 -25.97 -8.34
N GLN A 205 7.34 -25.77 -8.75
CA GLN A 205 6.33 -25.20 -7.85
C GLN A 205 6.10 -26.04 -6.58
N GLU A 206 6.13 -27.37 -6.67
CA GLU A 206 5.96 -28.25 -5.51
C GLU A 206 7.10 -28.08 -4.49
N GLU A 207 8.33 -27.93 -4.95
CA GLU A 207 9.50 -27.68 -4.11
C GLU A 207 9.49 -26.26 -3.52
N MET A 208 9.01 -25.26 -4.27
CA MET A 208 8.77 -23.92 -3.73
C MET A 208 7.75 -23.95 -2.60
N ASP A 209 6.64 -24.67 -2.77
CA ASP A 209 5.60 -24.83 -1.75
C ASP A 209 6.16 -25.55 -0.51
N MET A 210 6.98 -26.60 -0.71
CA MET A 210 7.65 -27.34 0.37
C MET A 210 8.60 -26.44 1.18
N LEU A 211 9.40 -25.62 0.50
CA LEU A 211 10.34 -24.68 1.11
C LEU A 211 9.60 -23.59 1.90
N ASN A 212 8.54 -23.03 1.33
CA ASN A 212 7.70 -22.01 1.97
C ASN A 212 6.98 -22.55 3.22
N LYS A 213 6.48 -23.79 3.15
CA LYS A 213 5.90 -24.49 4.30
C LYS A 213 6.95 -24.69 5.40
N ALA A 214 8.13 -25.22 5.07
CA ALA A 214 9.21 -25.40 6.03
C ALA A 214 9.64 -24.07 6.68
N PHE A 215 9.78 -23.01 5.89
CA PHE A 215 10.16 -21.68 6.37
C PHE A 215 9.13 -21.08 7.33
N SER A 216 7.86 -21.09 6.95
CA SER A 216 6.78 -20.56 7.81
C SER A 216 6.63 -21.35 9.12
N GLU A 217 6.75 -22.68 9.08
CA GLU A 217 6.71 -23.50 10.31
C GLU A 217 7.91 -23.27 11.23
N VAL A 218 9.13 -23.12 10.70
CA VAL A 218 10.32 -22.76 11.49
C VAL A 218 10.13 -21.40 12.16
N MET A 219 9.67 -20.40 11.40
CA MET A 219 9.40 -19.06 11.94
C MET A 219 8.31 -19.07 13.02
N MET A 220 7.30 -19.96 12.89
CA MET A 220 6.23 -20.12 13.88
C MET A 220 6.67 -20.82 15.17
N GLN A 221 7.64 -21.74 15.09
CA GLN A 221 8.21 -22.44 16.24
C GLN A 221 8.97 -21.50 17.17
N GLY A 222 9.69 -20.53 16.59
CA GLY A 222 10.54 -19.62 17.36
C GLY A 222 11.86 -20.26 17.79
N ASP A 223 12.61 -19.53 18.62
CA ASP A 223 13.88 -19.97 19.18
C ASP A 223 13.69 -21.05 20.26
N GLY A 224 14.79 -21.55 20.85
CA GLY A 224 14.75 -22.56 21.91
C GLY A 224 14.00 -22.14 23.18
N ASN A 225 13.68 -20.85 23.34
CA ASN A 225 12.89 -20.29 24.44
C ASN A 225 11.45 -19.92 23.99
N GLY A 226 11.09 -20.19 22.73
CA GLY A 226 9.81 -19.82 22.14
C GLY A 226 9.69 -18.35 21.72
N ASN A 227 10.79 -17.58 21.69
CA ASN A 227 10.77 -16.21 21.17
C ASN A 227 10.65 -16.22 19.65
N ILE A 228 10.03 -15.17 19.09
CA ILE A 228 10.00 -14.96 17.64
C ILE A 228 11.41 -14.67 17.09
N PHE A 229 11.70 -15.16 15.89
CA PHE A 229 12.88 -14.74 15.13
C PHE A 229 12.68 -13.34 14.53
N SER A 230 13.63 -12.43 14.77
CA SER A 230 13.61 -11.10 14.15
C SER A 230 14.06 -11.12 12.69
N PHE A 231 14.91 -12.08 12.31
CA PHE A 231 15.50 -12.20 10.99
C PHE A 231 15.41 -13.63 10.44
N PRO A 232 15.57 -13.84 9.12
CA PRO A 232 15.41 -12.80 8.11
C PRO A 232 13.98 -12.26 8.14
N ILE A 233 13.79 -11.00 7.76
CA ILE A 233 12.45 -10.42 7.59
C ILE A 233 11.90 -10.95 6.26
N PRO A 234 10.83 -11.76 6.27
CA PRO A 234 10.26 -12.29 5.05
C PRO A 234 9.26 -11.31 4.44
N THR A 235 9.31 -11.19 3.11
CA THR A 235 8.37 -10.43 2.30
C THR A 235 7.80 -11.36 1.23
N TYR A 236 6.50 -11.55 1.21
CA TYR A 236 5.83 -12.33 0.18
C TYR A 236 5.22 -11.41 -0.88
N ASN A 237 5.48 -11.75 -2.14
CA ASN A 237 4.95 -11.05 -3.30
C ASN A 237 3.52 -11.54 -3.56
N ILE A 238 2.53 -10.65 -3.42
CA ILE A 238 1.13 -10.95 -3.72
C ILE A 238 0.80 -10.46 -5.12
N SER A 239 0.77 -11.37 -6.09
CA SER A 239 0.45 -11.09 -7.49
C SER A 239 -0.93 -11.61 -7.89
N ASP A 240 -1.37 -11.21 -9.08
CA ASP A 240 -2.56 -11.80 -9.71
C ASP A 240 -2.43 -13.31 -9.89
N GLY A 241 -3.56 -14.01 -9.77
CA GLY A 241 -3.64 -15.47 -9.99
C GLY A 241 -3.33 -16.34 -8.76
N ILE A 242 -3.09 -15.75 -7.59
CA ILE A 242 -2.98 -16.49 -6.32
C ILE A 242 -4.30 -17.20 -6.00
N ASP A 243 -4.23 -18.51 -5.80
CA ASP A 243 -5.32 -19.32 -5.26
C ASP A 243 -5.37 -19.20 -3.72
N TRP A 244 -6.16 -18.24 -3.25
CA TRP A 244 -6.32 -17.95 -1.82
C TRP A 244 -6.86 -19.12 -0.99
N GLU A 245 -7.58 -20.07 -1.59
CA GLU A 245 -8.12 -21.24 -0.88
C GLU A 245 -7.16 -22.44 -0.89
N SER A 246 -6.01 -22.31 -1.59
CA SER A 246 -5.01 -23.36 -1.67
C SER A 246 -4.46 -23.72 -0.28
N PRO A 247 -4.48 -25.00 0.11
CA PRO A 247 -3.88 -25.44 1.38
C PRO A 247 -2.36 -25.29 1.40
N ARG A 248 -1.71 -25.07 0.24
CA ARG A 248 -0.26 -24.94 0.08
C ARG A 248 0.33 -23.80 0.90
N TRP A 249 -0.44 -22.72 1.10
CA TRP A 249 0.02 -21.51 1.78
C TRP A 249 -0.63 -21.30 3.16
N GLN A 250 -1.35 -22.29 3.67
CA GLN A 250 -2.02 -22.22 4.98
C GLN A 250 -1.05 -21.84 6.10
N SER A 251 0.15 -22.42 6.13
CA SER A 251 1.16 -22.15 7.17
C SER A 251 1.66 -20.70 7.15
N ILE A 252 1.65 -20.02 6.00
CA ILE A 252 2.01 -18.60 5.88
C ILE A 252 0.91 -17.74 6.52
N TRP A 253 -0.37 -18.09 6.30
CA TRP A 253 -1.50 -17.40 6.91
C TRP A 253 -1.57 -17.64 8.43
N GLU A 254 -1.24 -18.84 8.90
CA GLU A 254 -1.11 -19.15 10.32
C GLU A 254 -0.01 -18.34 11.00
N MET A 255 1.16 -18.25 10.34
CA MET A 255 2.27 -17.41 10.78
C MET A 255 1.86 -15.93 10.84
N THR A 256 1.14 -15.46 9.82
CA THR A 256 0.62 -14.08 9.74
C THR A 256 -0.37 -13.80 10.86
N ALA A 257 -1.30 -14.72 11.13
CA ALA A 257 -2.29 -14.56 12.19
C ALA A 257 -1.63 -14.47 13.57
N LYS A 258 -0.65 -15.35 13.84
CA LYS A 258 0.03 -15.47 15.14
C LYS A 258 1.00 -14.34 15.44
N TYR A 259 1.86 -14.02 14.47
CA TYR A 259 3.00 -13.13 14.68
C TYR A 259 2.97 -11.87 13.81
N GLY A 260 2.10 -11.78 12.81
CA GLY A 260 2.10 -10.65 11.89
C GLY A 260 3.34 -10.57 11.00
N VAL A 261 4.11 -11.65 10.90
CA VAL A 261 5.08 -11.87 9.82
C VAL A 261 4.39 -12.78 8.80
N PRO A 262 4.52 -12.53 7.49
CA PRO A 262 5.52 -11.72 6.81
C PRO A 262 5.06 -10.28 6.48
N TYR A 263 5.88 -9.56 5.74
CA TYR A 263 5.44 -8.43 4.92
C TYR A 263 4.75 -8.93 3.65
N PHE A 264 3.81 -8.15 3.14
CA PHE A 264 3.17 -8.41 1.85
C PHE A 264 3.43 -7.25 0.90
N ALA A 265 4.06 -7.56 -0.23
CA ALA A 265 4.21 -6.64 -1.35
C ALA A 265 3.02 -6.79 -2.29
N ASN A 266 2.28 -5.70 -2.51
CA ASN A 266 1.03 -5.69 -3.27
C ASN A 266 1.29 -5.48 -4.76
N PHE A 267 1.37 -6.54 -5.56
CA PHE A 267 1.50 -6.47 -7.02
C PHE A 267 0.15 -6.55 -7.76
N ILE A 268 -0.98 -6.56 -7.05
CA ILE A 268 -2.32 -6.64 -7.65
C ILE A 268 -2.76 -5.25 -8.16
N ASN A 269 -2.67 -4.24 -7.29
CA ASN A 269 -3.22 -2.90 -7.58
C ASN A 269 -2.22 -1.75 -7.44
N SER A 270 -1.01 -1.99 -6.94
CA SER A 270 -0.04 -0.90 -6.76
C SER A 270 0.74 -0.62 -8.05
N ASP A 271 1.47 0.49 -8.04
CA ASP A 271 2.41 0.85 -9.12
C ASP A 271 3.68 -0.03 -9.11
N LEU A 272 3.76 -1.07 -8.27
CA LEU A 272 4.84 -2.05 -8.28
C LEU A 272 4.70 -2.96 -9.50
N ASP A 273 5.70 -2.93 -10.38
CA ASP A 273 5.81 -3.88 -11.48
C ASP A 273 6.68 -5.09 -11.05
N PRO A 274 6.18 -6.34 -11.13
CA PRO A 274 7.00 -7.54 -10.95
C PRO A 274 8.24 -7.58 -11.86
N GLU A 275 8.21 -6.86 -12.98
CA GLU A 275 9.31 -6.74 -13.94
C GLU A 275 10.39 -5.73 -13.49
N ASP A 276 10.01 -4.65 -12.79
CA ASP A 276 10.95 -3.66 -12.22
C ASP A 276 11.80 -4.23 -11.07
N PHE A 277 11.28 -5.26 -10.39
CA PHE A 277 12.02 -6.01 -9.38
C PHE A 277 13.30 -6.65 -9.94
N ARG A 278 13.38 -6.88 -11.25
CA ARG A 278 14.42 -7.72 -11.88
C ARG A 278 15.10 -7.09 -13.10
N SER A 279 14.57 -6.00 -13.65
CA SER A 279 15.18 -5.28 -14.79
C SER A 279 16.52 -4.62 -14.44
N MET A 280 16.78 -4.38 -13.15
CA MET A 280 17.99 -3.76 -12.59
C MET A 280 19.28 -4.58 -12.75
N CYS A 281 19.19 -5.90 -12.91
CA CYS A 281 20.35 -6.79 -13.00
C CYS A 281 20.99 -6.87 -14.38
N CYS A 282 20.22 -6.73 -15.47
CA CYS A 282 20.70 -7.29 -16.74
C CYS A 282 20.60 -6.44 -18.01
N ARG A 283 19.85 -5.32 -18.11
CA ARG A 283 19.75 -4.69 -19.46
C ARG A 283 19.27 -3.25 -19.61
N LEU A 284 18.80 -2.56 -18.58
CA LEU A 284 18.28 -1.19 -18.74
C LEU A 284 19.18 -0.15 -18.08
N ARG A 285 19.45 0.92 -18.83
CA ARG A 285 19.84 2.22 -18.28
C ARG A 285 18.53 2.85 -17.85
N LEU A 286 18.29 2.97 -16.54
CA LEU A 286 17.08 3.60 -16.04
C LEU A 286 16.95 5.00 -16.62
N ASP A 287 15.76 5.31 -17.13
CA ASP A 287 15.46 6.60 -17.73
C ASP A 287 15.57 7.71 -16.67
N LEU A 288 16.62 8.51 -16.75
CA LEU A 288 16.88 9.62 -15.81
C LEU A 288 15.82 10.73 -15.89
N SER A 289 14.96 10.71 -16.91
CA SER A 289 13.81 11.63 -17.02
C SER A 289 12.66 11.24 -16.09
N LYS A 290 12.69 10.06 -15.46
CA LYS A 290 11.66 9.60 -14.53
C LYS A 290 12.27 9.25 -13.17
N LEU A 291 11.48 9.42 -12.11
CA LEU A 291 11.80 8.83 -10.81
C LEU A 291 11.31 7.39 -10.84
N HIS A 292 12.26 6.46 -10.72
CA HIS A 292 11.94 5.04 -10.65
C HIS A 292 11.57 4.66 -9.23
N CYS A 293 10.54 3.83 -9.09
CA CYS A 293 10.16 3.28 -7.80
C CYS A 293 11.18 2.23 -7.36
N ARG A 294 11.92 2.51 -6.28
CA ARG A 294 12.77 1.52 -5.62
C ARG A 294 11.88 0.56 -4.83
N VAL A 295 11.67 -0.62 -5.40
CA VAL A 295 10.90 -1.70 -4.77
C VAL A 295 11.52 -2.05 -3.40
N GLY A 296 10.68 -2.05 -2.36
CA GLY A 296 10.97 -2.56 -1.01
C GLY A 296 11.87 -1.71 -0.12
N GLY A 297 12.56 -0.67 -0.63
CA GLY A 297 13.38 0.23 0.18
C GLY A 297 14.35 -0.52 1.11
N GLN A 298 14.37 -0.15 2.40
CA GLN A 298 15.12 -0.86 3.45
C GLN A 298 14.60 -2.28 3.73
N TYR A 299 13.37 -2.63 3.35
CA TYR A 299 12.66 -3.88 3.69
C TYR A 299 12.64 -4.95 2.58
N GLY A 300 13.29 -4.70 1.44
CA GLY A 300 13.31 -5.66 0.33
C GLY A 300 13.85 -5.10 -0.97
N ALA A 301 15.10 -4.63 -1.00
CA ALA A 301 15.72 -4.08 -2.20
C ALA A 301 15.90 -5.14 -3.31
N SER A 302 15.64 -4.76 -4.56
CA SER A 302 15.93 -5.57 -5.74
C SER A 302 17.42 -5.94 -5.84
N PRO A 303 17.79 -6.99 -6.60
CA PRO A 303 19.19 -7.41 -6.68
C PRO A 303 20.09 -6.39 -7.39
N LEU A 304 21.34 -6.30 -6.93
CA LEU A 304 22.39 -5.39 -7.44
C LEU A 304 22.01 -3.90 -7.44
N THR A 305 21.10 -3.53 -6.53
CA THR A 305 20.73 -2.14 -6.22
C THR A 305 20.58 -1.97 -4.71
N GLY A 306 20.44 -0.74 -4.24
CA GLY A 306 20.40 -0.41 -2.84
C GLY A 306 20.41 1.09 -2.64
N SER A 307 21.00 1.56 -1.55
CA SER A 307 21.19 2.98 -1.33
C SER A 307 22.62 3.28 -0.90
N ILE A 308 23.18 4.35 -1.45
CA ILE A 308 24.53 4.83 -1.07
C ILE A 308 24.49 5.50 0.30
N GLY A 309 23.34 6.06 0.67
CA GLY A 309 23.12 6.81 1.89
C GLY A 309 21.69 7.34 1.96
N VAL A 310 21.24 7.57 3.19
CA VAL A 310 19.92 8.14 3.48
C VAL A 310 20.11 9.46 4.23
N VAL A 311 19.39 10.50 3.78
CA VAL A 311 19.24 11.76 4.52
C VAL A 311 17.75 11.99 4.76
N THR A 312 17.34 12.16 6.01
CA THR A 312 15.92 12.44 6.34
C THR A 312 15.75 13.90 6.68
N VAL A 313 14.84 14.58 5.99
CA VAL A 313 14.48 15.98 6.22
C VAL A 313 13.56 16.11 7.44
N ASN A 314 13.85 17.07 8.32
CA ASN A 314 13.06 17.40 9.49
C ASN A 314 12.01 18.47 9.11
N LEU A 315 10.82 18.03 8.67
CA LEU A 315 9.77 18.94 8.21
C LEU A 315 9.28 19.90 9.33
N PRO A 316 9.10 19.46 10.60
CA PRO A 316 8.75 20.37 11.69
C PRO A 316 9.72 21.52 11.89
N ASN A 317 11.04 21.25 11.87
CA ASN A 317 12.06 22.30 12.02
C ASN A 317 11.95 23.37 10.93
N ILE A 318 11.74 22.94 9.68
CA ILE A 318 11.53 23.85 8.54
C ILE A 318 10.25 24.67 8.74
N ALA A 319 9.16 24.03 9.18
CA ALA A 319 7.91 24.72 9.51
C ALA A 319 8.10 25.78 10.61
N TYR A 320 8.84 25.48 11.68
CA TYR A 320 9.10 26.46 12.74
C TYR A 320 9.91 27.66 12.26
N ARG A 321 10.85 27.46 11.34
CA ARG A 321 11.63 28.55 10.73
C ARG A 321 10.81 29.41 9.77
N SER A 322 9.80 28.83 9.14
CA SER A 322 8.94 29.53 8.19
C SER A 322 7.99 30.55 8.83
N ASN A 323 7.81 30.50 10.16
CA ASN A 323 6.86 31.35 10.91
C ASN A 323 5.43 31.37 10.31
N GLY A 324 4.98 30.24 9.74
CA GLY A 324 3.65 30.08 9.17
C GLY A 324 3.51 30.50 7.69
N SER A 325 4.58 30.95 7.03
CA SER A 325 4.56 31.23 5.58
C SER A 325 4.82 29.95 4.77
N LYS A 326 3.90 29.60 3.88
CA LYS A 326 4.06 28.50 2.92
C LYS A 326 5.24 28.74 1.99
N GLU A 327 5.41 29.98 1.53
CA GLU A 327 6.46 30.38 0.60
C GLU A 327 7.83 30.22 1.24
N THR A 328 7.99 30.70 2.48
CA THR A 328 9.22 30.50 3.24
C THR A 328 9.47 29.02 3.53
N PHE A 329 8.44 28.24 3.89
CA PHE A 329 8.56 26.80 4.09
C PHE A 329 9.10 26.09 2.84
N MET A 330 8.52 26.34 1.67
CA MET A 330 8.94 25.72 0.41
C MET A 330 10.36 26.15 0.01
N SER A 331 10.73 27.42 0.25
CA SER A 331 12.10 27.90 0.00
C SER A 331 13.13 27.20 0.90
N GLU A 332 12.88 27.16 2.21
CA GLU A 332 13.77 26.52 3.19
C GLU A 332 13.87 25.00 2.96
N LEU A 333 12.77 24.37 2.53
CA LEU A 333 12.76 22.97 2.08
C LEU A 333 13.64 22.77 0.85
N SER A 334 13.52 23.65 -0.16
CA SER A 334 14.37 23.60 -1.36
C SER A 334 15.85 23.66 -1.02
N ASP A 335 16.25 24.59 -0.15
CA ASP A 335 17.65 24.75 0.27
C ASP A 335 18.12 23.52 1.06
N THR A 336 17.28 23.01 1.95
CA THR A 336 17.58 21.80 2.74
C THR A 336 17.75 20.56 1.84
N LEU A 337 16.91 20.41 0.81
CA LEU A 337 17.02 19.32 -0.18
C LEU A 337 18.31 19.42 -1.00
N ARG A 338 18.71 20.64 -1.40
CA ARG A 338 19.99 20.86 -2.10
C ARG A 338 21.17 20.43 -1.23
N VAL A 339 21.21 20.84 0.04
CA VAL A 339 22.32 20.45 0.93
C VAL A 339 22.31 18.94 1.21
N ALA A 340 21.12 18.33 1.33
CA ALA A 340 20.99 16.87 1.44
C ALA A 340 21.56 16.15 0.20
N LYS A 341 21.24 16.62 -1.01
CA LYS A 341 21.83 16.14 -2.28
C LYS A 341 23.35 16.23 -2.24
N ASP A 342 23.90 17.39 -1.91
CA ASP A 342 25.34 17.63 -1.89
C ASP A 342 26.06 16.65 -0.93
N SER A 343 25.45 16.35 0.23
CA SER A 343 26.00 15.36 1.17
C SER A 343 26.01 13.93 0.59
N LEU A 344 24.95 13.51 -0.09
CA LEU A 344 24.84 12.18 -0.71
C LEU A 344 25.83 12.01 -1.87
N GLU A 345 26.02 13.06 -2.68
CA GLU A 345 26.99 13.07 -3.77
C GLU A 345 28.44 13.02 -3.26
N ILE A 346 28.76 13.74 -2.18
CA ILE A 346 30.07 13.62 -1.52
C ILE A 346 30.27 12.21 -1.00
N LYS A 347 29.28 11.64 -0.29
CA LYS A 347 29.35 10.27 0.23
C LYS A 347 29.60 9.27 -0.90
N ARG A 348 28.87 9.36 -2.01
CA ARG A 348 29.05 8.51 -3.18
C ARG A 348 30.47 8.56 -3.73
N LYS A 349 31.02 9.77 -3.91
CA LYS A 349 32.40 9.94 -4.41
C LYS A 349 33.42 9.29 -3.49
N ILE A 350 33.29 9.49 -2.17
CA ILE A 350 34.21 8.92 -1.17
C ILE A 350 34.12 7.40 -1.14
N VAL A 351 32.91 6.84 -1.12
CA VAL A 351 32.70 5.39 -1.08
C VAL A 351 33.18 4.72 -2.37
N ASP A 352 32.88 5.28 -3.55
CA ASP A 352 33.33 4.70 -4.82
C ASP A 352 34.86 4.77 -4.98
N ALA A 353 35.48 5.90 -4.62
CA ALA A 353 36.93 6.07 -4.68
C ALA A 353 37.69 5.12 -3.75
N ASN A 354 37.05 4.67 -2.67
CA ASN A 354 37.64 3.77 -1.69
C ASN A 354 37.03 2.35 -1.77
N SER A 355 36.57 1.92 -2.95
CA SER A 355 35.92 0.60 -3.14
C SER A 355 36.78 -0.58 -2.68
N ALA A 356 38.11 -0.44 -2.63
CA ALA A 356 39.02 -1.47 -2.11
C ALA A 356 38.83 -1.78 -0.62
N LEU A 357 38.16 -0.90 0.15
CA LEU A 357 37.77 -1.16 1.54
C LEU A 357 36.62 -2.18 1.66
N TYR A 358 35.90 -2.44 0.56
CA TYR A 358 34.76 -3.36 0.51
C TYR A 358 35.05 -4.49 -0.50
N PRO A 359 36.09 -5.31 -0.28
CA PRO A 359 36.58 -6.25 -1.27
C PRO A 359 35.52 -7.27 -1.73
N TYR A 360 34.62 -7.72 -0.85
CA TYR A 360 33.58 -8.65 -1.25
C TYR A 360 32.45 -7.94 -2.02
N ALA A 361 31.96 -6.79 -1.54
CA ALA A 361 30.97 -6.00 -2.27
C ALA A 361 31.48 -5.58 -3.66
N ALA A 362 32.75 -5.18 -3.77
CA ALA A 362 33.39 -4.84 -5.03
C ALA A 362 33.46 -6.05 -5.98
N HIS A 363 33.74 -7.25 -5.47
CA HIS A 363 33.73 -8.48 -6.27
C HIS A 363 32.34 -8.76 -6.86
N TYR A 364 31.29 -8.77 -6.04
CA TYR A 364 29.93 -9.05 -6.50
C TYR A 364 29.29 -7.91 -7.31
N LEU A 365 29.84 -6.69 -7.23
CA LEU A 365 29.43 -5.54 -8.07
C LEU A 365 30.37 -5.29 -9.26
N SER A 366 31.32 -6.20 -9.53
CA SER A 366 32.35 -6.02 -10.56
C SER A 366 31.76 -5.90 -11.97
N ALA A 367 30.71 -6.67 -12.28
CA ALA A 367 29.99 -6.57 -13.56
C ALA A 367 29.42 -5.16 -13.79
N THR A 368 28.86 -4.55 -12.74
CA THR A 368 28.40 -3.15 -12.78
C THR A 368 29.56 -2.21 -13.04
N LYS A 369 30.67 -2.35 -12.30
CA LYS A 369 31.88 -1.53 -12.48
C LYS A 369 32.44 -1.60 -13.89
N HIS A 370 32.53 -2.80 -14.48
CA HIS A 370 33.01 -2.99 -15.85
C HIS A 370 32.12 -2.30 -16.88
N ARG A 371 30.80 -2.26 -16.64
CA ARG A 371 29.82 -1.67 -17.55
C ARG A 371 29.72 -0.15 -17.42
N THR A 372 29.73 0.37 -16.20
CA THR A 372 29.35 1.78 -15.91
C THR A 372 30.51 2.63 -15.40
N GLY A 373 31.63 2.01 -15.00
CA GLY A 373 32.75 2.69 -14.39
C GLY A 373 32.61 2.95 -12.89
N SER A 374 31.54 2.51 -12.21
CA SER A 374 31.38 2.56 -10.74
C SER A 374 30.69 1.30 -10.20
N HIS A 375 31.05 0.85 -8.98
CA HIS A 375 30.37 -0.30 -8.35
C HIS A 375 28.95 0.07 -7.90
N TRP A 376 28.72 1.35 -7.61
CA TRP A 376 27.53 1.85 -6.92
C TRP A 376 26.55 2.60 -7.83
N THR A 377 26.70 2.50 -9.16
CA THR A 377 25.84 3.21 -10.14
C THR A 377 24.37 2.92 -9.93
N ASN A 378 24.02 1.69 -9.55
CA ASN A 378 22.63 1.27 -9.34
C ASN A 378 22.10 1.60 -7.93
N HIS A 379 22.92 2.12 -7.02
CA HIS A 379 22.51 2.47 -5.66
C HIS A 379 21.92 3.88 -5.65
N PHE A 380 20.73 4.03 -5.08
CA PHE A 380 20.03 5.31 -5.00
C PHE A 380 20.65 6.25 -3.95
N SER A 381 20.57 7.55 -4.22
CA SER A 381 20.73 8.63 -3.24
C SER A 381 19.36 8.88 -2.61
N THR A 382 19.16 8.43 -1.36
CA THR A 382 17.83 8.40 -0.75
C THR A 382 17.59 9.63 0.12
N ILE A 383 16.51 10.35 -0.18
CA ILE A 383 16.03 11.45 0.65
C ILE A 383 14.68 11.03 1.23
N GLY A 384 14.59 11.04 2.56
CA GLY A 384 13.37 10.74 3.28
C GLY A 384 12.82 11.94 4.03
N VAL A 385 11.63 11.80 4.59
CA VAL A 385 10.97 12.85 5.39
C VAL A 385 10.47 12.30 6.72
N ASN A 386 10.34 13.16 7.72
CA ASN A 386 9.72 12.83 8.99
C ASN A 386 8.96 14.03 9.57
N GLY A 387 7.85 13.77 10.26
CA GLY A 387 7.11 14.76 11.04
C GLY A 387 6.18 15.65 10.21
N MET A 388 5.61 15.16 9.11
CA MET A 388 4.68 15.97 8.31
C MET A 388 3.50 16.48 9.14
N ASN A 389 2.94 15.63 10.01
CA ASN A 389 1.83 16.02 10.89
C ASN A 389 2.18 17.26 11.73
N GLU A 390 3.33 17.23 12.42
CA GLU A 390 3.75 18.34 13.28
C GLU A 390 4.16 19.59 12.47
N ALA A 391 4.69 19.40 11.25
CA ALA A 391 4.95 20.50 10.32
C ALA A 391 3.67 21.23 9.93
N LEU A 392 2.59 20.49 9.65
CA LEU A 392 1.29 21.05 9.29
C LEU A 392 0.66 21.80 10.47
N PHE A 393 0.79 21.28 11.70
CA PHE A 393 0.41 22.04 12.89
C PHE A 393 1.19 23.34 13.02
N GLY A 394 2.51 23.31 12.77
CA GLY A 394 3.36 24.50 12.78
C GLY A 394 2.97 25.56 11.75
N LEU A 395 2.38 25.16 10.62
CA LEU A 395 1.98 26.05 9.52
C LEU A 395 0.54 26.53 9.60
N PHE A 396 -0.40 25.63 9.95
CA PHE A 396 -1.84 25.86 9.83
C PHE A 396 -2.62 25.66 11.13
N GLY A 397 -1.98 25.14 12.18
CA GLY A 397 -2.68 24.73 13.42
C GLY A 397 -3.54 23.46 13.27
N GLN A 398 -3.41 22.74 12.15
CA GLN A 398 -4.17 21.52 11.82
C GLN A 398 -3.20 20.43 11.33
N GLY A 399 -3.52 19.17 11.61
CA GLY A 399 -2.69 18.01 11.32
C GLY A 399 -2.83 17.47 9.89
N VAL A 400 -2.19 16.33 9.64
CA VAL A 400 -2.22 15.66 8.31
C VAL A 400 -3.59 15.08 7.96
N ASP A 401 -4.39 14.74 8.96
CA ASP A 401 -5.79 14.31 8.85
C ASP A 401 -6.68 15.36 8.17
N GLU A 402 -6.44 16.65 8.43
CA GLU A 402 -7.19 17.76 7.83
C GLU A 402 -6.46 18.47 6.68
N LYS A 403 -5.12 18.39 6.64
CA LYS A 403 -4.27 19.07 5.64
C LYS A 403 -3.51 18.12 4.72
N LYS A 404 -4.08 16.94 4.45
CA LYS A 404 -3.54 15.95 3.50
C LYS A 404 -3.13 16.56 2.15
N ASP A 405 -3.94 17.48 1.61
CA ASP A 405 -3.66 18.11 0.31
C ASP A 405 -2.32 18.86 0.29
N PHE A 406 -1.96 19.56 1.37
CA PHE A 406 -0.67 20.25 1.45
C PHE A 406 0.48 19.25 1.68
N ALA A 407 0.25 18.16 2.42
CA ALA A 407 1.24 17.10 2.51
C ALA A 407 1.57 16.50 1.13
N LEU A 408 0.56 16.25 0.30
CA LEU A 408 0.74 15.79 -1.08
C LEU A 408 1.48 16.83 -1.94
N GLU A 409 1.14 18.12 -1.80
CA GLU A 409 1.86 19.22 -2.47
C GLU A 409 3.35 19.21 -2.13
N VAL A 410 3.70 19.01 -0.84
CA VAL A 410 5.10 18.94 -0.39
C VAL A 410 5.81 17.70 -0.93
N LEU A 411 5.17 16.52 -0.93
CA LEU A 411 5.77 15.31 -1.51
C LEU A 411 6.00 15.46 -3.02
N GLU A 412 5.07 16.09 -3.75
CA GLU A 412 5.24 16.38 -5.17
C GLU A 412 6.36 17.38 -5.43
N PHE A 413 6.45 18.43 -4.60
CA PHE A 413 7.56 19.36 -4.65
C PHE A 413 8.91 18.64 -4.46
N ILE A 414 9.03 17.77 -3.45
CA ILE A 414 10.25 16.99 -3.21
C ILE A 414 10.56 16.12 -4.42
N LYS A 415 9.59 15.36 -4.95
CA LYS A 415 9.78 14.56 -6.16
C LYS A 415 10.33 15.40 -7.33
N SER A 416 9.75 16.56 -7.59
CA SER A 416 10.24 17.45 -8.65
C SER A 416 11.71 17.86 -8.46
N GLN A 417 12.15 18.12 -7.21
CA GLN A 417 13.55 18.42 -6.90
C GLN A 417 14.45 17.20 -7.10
N LEU A 418 14.02 16.01 -6.65
CA LEU A 418 14.80 14.78 -6.84
C LEU A 418 14.99 14.45 -8.33
N GLN A 419 13.96 14.65 -9.15
CA GLN A 419 14.04 14.45 -10.59
C GLN A 419 15.06 15.41 -11.21
N ARG A 420 15.04 16.68 -10.81
CA ARG A 420 16.04 17.66 -11.21
C ARG A 420 17.45 17.24 -10.78
N PHE A 421 17.63 16.79 -9.54
CA PHE A 421 18.92 16.32 -9.04
C PHE A 421 19.46 15.12 -9.82
N GLN A 422 18.59 14.18 -10.19
CA GLN A 422 18.95 13.03 -11.01
C GLN A 422 19.43 13.45 -12.42
N GLN A 423 18.78 14.46 -13.03
CA GLN A 423 19.23 15.02 -14.31
C GLN A 423 20.56 15.78 -14.18
N GLU A 424 20.74 16.55 -13.10
CA GLU A 424 21.97 17.34 -12.85
C GLU A 424 23.19 16.45 -12.57
N THR A 425 23.02 15.41 -11.76
CA THR A 425 24.13 14.58 -11.26
C THR A 425 24.35 13.31 -12.08
N GLY A 426 23.35 12.84 -12.80
CA GLY A 426 23.34 11.55 -13.47
C GLY A 426 23.18 10.34 -12.52
N ASN A 427 22.93 10.57 -11.23
CA ASN A 427 22.73 9.52 -10.23
C ASN A 427 21.25 9.33 -9.89
N LEU A 428 20.88 8.12 -9.47
CA LEU A 428 19.49 7.79 -9.12
C LEU A 428 19.09 8.39 -7.77
N TYR A 429 17.89 8.95 -7.69
CA TYR A 429 17.30 9.48 -6.45
C TYR A 429 15.93 8.85 -6.19
N ASN A 430 15.58 8.69 -4.91
CA ASN A 430 14.26 8.22 -4.49
C ASN A 430 13.78 8.91 -3.22
N LEU A 431 12.46 8.99 -3.07
CA LEU A 431 11.79 9.56 -1.91
C LEU A 431 11.34 8.44 -0.96
N GLU A 432 11.80 8.45 0.30
CA GLU A 432 11.51 7.39 1.27
C GLU A 432 10.64 7.87 2.44
N ALA A 433 9.69 7.03 2.84
CA ALA A 433 8.98 7.18 4.10
C ALA A 433 9.87 6.65 5.23
N SER A 434 10.76 7.52 5.73
CA SER A 434 11.77 7.14 6.71
C SER A 434 11.16 6.41 7.91
N PRO A 435 11.60 5.19 8.24
CA PRO A 435 11.13 4.46 9.42
C PRO A 435 11.41 5.19 10.73
N ALA A 436 12.45 6.04 10.74
CA ALA A 436 12.73 7.00 11.79
C ALA A 436 12.72 6.43 13.21
N GLU A 437 13.21 5.20 13.42
CA GLU A 437 13.18 4.48 14.72
C GLU A 437 13.68 5.35 15.88
N SER A 438 14.88 5.90 15.73
CA SER A 438 15.47 6.85 16.68
C SER A 438 15.37 8.30 16.21
N THR A 439 15.30 8.53 14.89
CA THR A 439 15.28 9.86 14.28
C THR A 439 14.06 10.66 14.73
N CYS A 440 12.89 10.03 14.90
CA CYS A 440 11.67 10.71 15.34
C CYS A 440 11.83 11.36 16.73
N TYR A 441 12.54 10.70 17.64
CA TYR A 441 12.85 11.20 18.98
C TYR A 441 14.01 12.19 18.96
N LYS A 442 15.07 11.91 18.18
CA LYS A 442 16.23 12.81 18.03
C LYS A 442 15.82 14.18 17.54
N PHE A 443 15.00 14.23 16.50
CA PHE A 443 14.51 15.49 15.94
C PHE A 443 13.72 16.29 16.96
N ALA A 444 12.70 15.68 17.57
CA ALA A 444 11.87 16.35 18.56
C ALA A 444 12.68 16.84 19.77
N LYS A 445 13.61 16.02 20.29
CA LYS A 445 14.48 16.40 21.40
C LYS A 445 15.35 17.61 21.04
N ARG A 446 15.97 17.60 19.86
CA ARG A 446 16.90 18.65 19.44
C ARG A 446 16.17 19.94 19.07
N ASP A 447 15.00 19.85 18.43
CA ASP A 447 14.18 21.03 18.16
C ASP A 447 13.69 21.70 19.44
N LYS A 448 13.40 20.92 20.50
CA LYS A 448 13.06 21.48 21.81
C LYS A 448 14.19 22.31 22.42
N GLU A 449 15.45 21.99 22.12
CA GLU A 449 16.61 22.79 22.53
C GLU A 449 16.77 24.05 21.66
N LEU A 450 16.46 23.95 20.36
CA LEU A 450 16.63 25.05 19.39
C LEU A 450 15.48 26.06 19.43
N PHE A 451 14.28 25.63 19.78
CA PHE A 451 13.05 26.43 19.81
C PHE A 451 12.35 26.29 21.18
N PRO A 452 12.95 26.82 22.27
CA PRO A 452 12.44 26.61 23.63
C PRO A 452 11.04 27.20 23.88
N ASP A 453 10.62 28.18 23.09
CA ASP A 453 9.32 28.84 23.20
C ASP A 453 8.18 28.06 22.48
N ARG A 454 8.50 26.98 21.78
CA ARG A 454 7.53 26.17 21.03
C ARG A 454 7.14 24.93 21.83
N GLU A 455 5.87 24.56 21.75
CA GLU A 455 5.40 23.28 22.28
C GLU A 455 5.79 22.16 21.30
N ILE A 456 6.80 21.38 21.67
CA ILE A 456 7.34 20.30 20.84
C ILE A 456 7.06 18.95 21.54
N PRO A 457 6.44 17.98 20.83
CA PRO A 457 6.13 16.66 21.39
C PRO A 457 7.39 15.87 21.71
N THR A 458 7.23 14.71 22.36
CA THR A 458 8.39 13.86 22.70
C THR A 458 8.97 13.15 21.49
N PHE A 459 8.17 12.90 20.47
CA PHE A 459 8.57 12.31 19.20
C PHE A 459 7.74 12.94 18.09
N TYR A 460 8.24 12.90 16.86
CA TYR A 460 7.49 13.27 15.66
C TYR A 460 6.87 12.06 14.99
N THR A 461 5.73 12.28 14.33
CA THR A 461 5.04 11.24 13.57
C THR A 461 5.91 10.78 12.40
N ASN A 462 5.99 9.46 12.20
CA ASN A 462 6.78 8.88 11.12
C ASN A 462 6.32 9.42 9.76
N SER A 463 7.26 9.90 8.95
CA SER A 463 7.03 10.34 7.57
C SER A 463 5.80 11.24 7.39
N THR A 464 4.76 10.73 6.71
CA THR A 464 3.45 11.34 6.46
C THR A 464 2.29 10.51 7.01
N MET A 465 2.59 9.57 7.92
CA MET A 465 1.59 8.74 8.55
C MET A 465 0.59 9.60 9.35
N LEU A 466 -0.61 9.05 9.53
CA LEU A 466 -1.52 9.56 10.55
C LEU A 466 -0.85 9.43 11.92
N PRO A 467 -1.07 10.37 12.85
CA PRO A 467 -0.78 10.16 14.25
C PRO A 467 -1.39 8.84 14.75
N VAL A 468 -0.67 8.16 15.62
CA VAL A 468 -1.00 6.80 16.05
C VAL A 468 -2.27 6.70 16.90
N ASP A 469 -2.81 7.84 17.33
CA ASP A 469 -4.02 8.00 18.11
C ASP A 469 -5.19 8.64 17.33
N THR A 470 -5.08 8.80 16.01
CA THR A 470 -6.14 9.44 15.19
C THR A 470 -7.40 8.58 15.11
N THR A 471 -7.33 7.38 14.52
CA THR A 471 -8.49 6.50 14.32
C THR A 471 -8.21 5.07 14.75
N GLU A 472 -9.28 4.34 15.11
CA GLU A 472 -9.26 2.90 15.33
C GLU A 472 -9.77 2.13 14.10
N ASP A 473 -10.30 2.78 13.06
CA ASP A 473 -10.81 2.08 11.88
C ASP A 473 -9.68 1.85 10.85
N LEU A 474 -9.39 0.58 10.58
CA LEU A 474 -8.33 0.19 9.63
C LEU A 474 -8.57 0.75 8.23
N PHE A 475 -9.81 0.70 7.74
CA PHE A 475 -10.16 1.08 6.38
C PHE A 475 -10.20 2.60 6.22
N GLU A 476 -10.65 3.32 7.25
CA GLU A 476 -10.52 4.78 7.29
C GLU A 476 -9.04 5.21 7.19
N ALA A 477 -8.17 4.60 8.01
CA ALA A 477 -6.74 4.87 8.00
C ALA A 477 -6.11 4.55 6.64
N MET A 478 -6.42 3.39 6.06
CA MET A 478 -5.94 2.97 4.73
C MET A 478 -6.41 3.93 3.63
N SER A 479 -7.69 4.30 3.60
CA SER A 479 -8.24 5.25 2.62
C SER A 479 -7.61 6.64 2.73
N HIS A 480 -7.36 7.12 3.95
CA HIS A 480 -6.64 8.37 4.13
C HIS A 480 -5.20 8.26 3.61
N GLN A 481 -4.49 7.19 3.99
CA GLN A 481 -3.06 7.02 3.76
C GLN A 481 -2.70 6.60 2.34
N GLU A 482 -3.63 6.08 1.54
CA GLU A 482 -3.37 5.56 0.20
C GLU A 482 -2.54 6.51 -0.68
N ASP A 483 -3.03 7.72 -0.97
CA ASP A 483 -2.31 8.66 -1.86
C ASP A 483 -0.95 9.09 -1.30
N LEU A 484 -0.84 9.21 0.03
CA LEU A 484 0.40 9.60 0.70
C LEU A 484 1.44 8.50 0.59
N GLN A 485 1.05 7.23 0.83
CA GLN A 485 1.97 6.10 0.74
C GLN A 485 2.35 5.81 -0.72
N CYS A 486 1.42 5.92 -1.67
CA CYS A 486 1.71 5.80 -3.10
C CYS A 486 2.59 6.92 -3.66
N SER A 487 2.73 8.05 -2.95
CA SER A 487 3.59 9.16 -3.40
C SER A 487 5.09 8.86 -3.22
N TYR A 488 5.45 7.86 -2.42
CA TYR A 488 6.84 7.48 -2.19
C TYR A 488 7.38 6.61 -3.32
N THR A 489 8.46 7.06 -3.95
CA THR A 489 9.20 6.29 -4.96
C THR A 489 10.29 5.40 -4.34
N GLY A 490 10.39 5.36 -3.02
CA GLY A 490 11.34 4.57 -2.25
C GLY A 490 10.64 3.55 -1.36
N GLY A 491 11.21 3.33 -0.17
CA GLY A 491 10.56 2.50 0.85
C GLY A 491 9.33 3.20 1.45
N THR A 492 8.19 2.50 1.44
CA THR A 492 7.01 2.81 2.25
C THR A 492 6.43 1.50 2.76
N VAL A 493 5.79 1.53 3.94
CA VAL A 493 5.01 0.42 4.47
C VAL A 493 3.88 0.94 5.35
N PHE A 494 2.69 0.38 5.20
CA PHE A 494 1.60 0.57 6.14
C PHE A 494 1.56 -0.58 7.17
N HIS A 495 1.61 -0.21 8.45
CA HIS A 495 1.51 -1.15 9.56
C HIS A 495 0.10 -1.15 10.14
N ALA A 496 -0.66 -2.22 9.88
CA ALA A 496 -1.95 -2.43 10.53
C ALA A 496 -1.72 -3.00 11.95
N PHE A 497 -1.60 -2.14 12.96
CA PHE A 497 -1.43 -2.56 14.35
C PHE A 497 -2.74 -3.10 14.95
N LEU A 498 -2.87 -4.42 15.12
CA LEU A 498 -4.14 -5.12 15.42
C LEU A 498 -4.35 -5.44 16.91
N GLY A 499 -3.41 -5.10 17.78
CA GLY A 499 -3.49 -5.35 19.23
C GLY A 499 -3.13 -6.78 19.62
N GLU A 500 -3.85 -7.80 19.16
CA GLU A 500 -3.54 -9.20 19.49
C GLU A 500 -3.60 -10.12 18.27
N GLN A 501 -3.20 -11.38 18.47
CA GLN A 501 -3.25 -12.41 17.45
C GLN A 501 -4.65 -12.49 16.80
N LEU A 502 -4.68 -12.66 15.48
CA LEU A 502 -5.93 -12.85 14.74
C LEU A 502 -6.57 -14.21 15.11
N PRO A 503 -7.91 -14.28 15.26
CA PRO A 503 -8.61 -15.51 15.66
C PRO A 503 -8.40 -16.72 14.74
N SER A 504 -8.13 -16.50 13.45
CA SER A 504 -7.87 -17.58 12.51
C SER A 504 -6.94 -17.15 11.38
N TRP A 505 -6.26 -18.12 10.79
CA TRP A 505 -5.46 -17.92 9.57
C TRP A 505 -6.33 -17.47 8.39
N LYS A 506 -7.59 -17.93 8.31
CA LYS A 506 -8.54 -17.50 7.28
C LYS A 506 -8.79 -16.00 7.35
N LEU A 507 -8.96 -15.47 8.55
CA LEU A 507 -9.15 -14.03 8.74
C LEU A 507 -7.92 -13.23 8.33
N ALA A 508 -6.71 -13.70 8.65
CA ALA A 508 -5.47 -13.06 8.21
C ALA A 508 -5.37 -13.02 6.68
N ARG A 509 -5.65 -14.16 6.03
CA ARG A 509 -5.70 -14.28 4.58
C ARG A 509 -6.73 -13.33 3.96
N ASP A 510 -7.97 -13.37 4.44
CA ASP A 510 -9.08 -12.59 3.88
C ASP A 510 -8.85 -11.09 4.08
N LEU A 511 -8.22 -10.69 5.19
CA LEU A 511 -7.80 -9.31 5.41
C LEU A 511 -6.73 -8.89 4.41
N ILE A 512 -5.64 -9.67 4.25
CA ILE A 512 -4.61 -9.35 3.25
C ILE A 512 -5.21 -9.27 1.85
N LYS A 513 -6.02 -10.27 1.45
CA LYS A 513 -6.74 -10.28 0.17
C LYS A 513 -7.55 -9.02 -0.04
N THR A 514 -8.32 -8.61 0.97
CA THR A 514 -9.16 -7.41 0.91
C THR A 514 -8.31 -6.14 0.80
N LEU A 515 -7.26 -6.01 1.60
CA LEU A 515 -6.40 -4.83 1.60
C LEU A 515 -5.64 -4.68 0.27
N THR A 516 -5.05 -5.75 -0.26
CA THR A 516 -4.33 -5.71 -1.53
C THR A 516 -5.27 -5.49 -2.72
N ALA A 517 -6.50 -6.00 -2.66
CA ALA A 517 -7.51 -5.82 -3.70
C ALA A 517 -8.22 -4.46 -3.66
N SER A 518 -8.20 -3.74 -2.52
CA SER A 518 -8.95 -2.48 -2.36
C SER A 518 -8.05 -1.24 -2.43
N TYR A 519 -6.76 -1.37 -2.11
CA TYR A 519 -5.85 -0.24 -1.99
C TYR A 519 -4.59 -0.45 -2.82
N ARG A 520 -4.01 0.65 -3.29
CA ARG A 520 -2.75 0.66 -4.07
C ARG A 520 -1.49 0.76 -3.20
N ILE A 521 -1.63 0.62 -1.87
CA ILE A 521 -0.50 0.74 -0.95
C ILE A 521 0.54 -0.37 -1.24
N PRO A 522 1.82 -0.04 -1.48
CA PRO A 522 2.81 -1.00 -1.96
C PRO A 522 3.17 -2.11 -0.96
N TYR A 523 3.32 -1.80 0.32
CA TYR A 523 3.71 -2.76 1.35
C TYR A 523 2.78 -2.68 2.55
N ILE A 524 2.31 -3.84 2.99
CA ILE A 524 1.36 -3.97 4.08
C ILE A 524 1.87 -5.02 5.07
N THR A 525 1.65 -4.77 6.36
CA THR A 525 1.84 -5.76 7.43
C THR A 525 0.63 -5.79 8.34
N LEU A 526 0.25 -6.97 8.80
CA LEU A 526 -0.62 -7.12 9.97
C LEU A 526 0.27 -7.22 11.19
N THR A 527 0.04 -6.43 12.23
CA THR A 527 0.96 -6.33 13.37
C THR A 527 0.21 -6.54 14.68
N PRO A 528 0.08 -7.79 15.15
CA PRO A 528 -0.42 -8.09 16.48
C PRO A 528 0.65 -7.77 17.55
N THR A 529 0.20 -7.51 18.78
CA THR A 529 1.04 -7.52 19.97
C THR A 529 0.83 -8.84 20.71
N PHE A 530 1.91 -9.40 21.24
CA PHE A 530 1.88 -10.67 21.95
C PHE A 530 2.95 -10.69 23.03
N SER A 531 2.85 -11.63 23.95
CA SER A 531 3.80 -11.72 25.07
C SER A 531 4.41 -13.11 25.15
N ILE A 532 5.68 -13.22 25.55
CA ILE A 532 6.37 -14.50 25.74
C ILE A 532 6.68 -14.68 27.23
N CYS A 533 6.12 -15.74 27.82
CA CYS A 533 6.42 -16.17 29.17
C CYS A 533 7.62 -17.13 29.17
N PRO A 534 8.63 -16.95 30.04
CA PRO A 534 9.77 -17.87 30.12
C PRO A 534 9.36 -19.33 30.38
N THR A 535 8.32 -19.53 31.18
CA THR A 535 7.85 -20.86 31.57
C THR A 535 6.83 -21.44 30.60
N HIS A 536 5.92 -20.62 30.07
CA HIS A 536 4.76 -21.10 29.31
C HIS A 536 4.73 -20.69 27.83
N GLY A 537 5.77 -20.00 27.35
CA GLY A 537 5.87 -19.55 25.97
C GLY A 537 4.83 -18.49 25.61
N TYR A 538 4.28 -18.59 24.40
CA TYR A 538 3.41 -17.59 23.80
C TYR A 538 2.14 -17.28 24.62
N ARG A 539 1.81 -16.00 24.70
CA ARG A 539 0.62 -15.42 25.32
C ARG A 539 -0.02 -14.42 24.37
N VAL A 540 -1.34 -14.53 24.26
CA VAL A 540 -2.15 -13.68 23.38
C VAL A 540 -2.22 -12.27 23.95
N GLY A 541 -1.90 -11.29 23.13
CA GLY A 541 -1.98 -9.87 23.48
C GLY A 541 -0.85 -9.37 24.38
N GLU A 542 -0.97 -8.11 24.77
CA GLU A 542 -0.12 -7.48 25.75
C GLU A 542 -0.48 -7.96 27.16
N GLN A 543 0.40 -8.76 27.75
CA GLN A 543 0.31 -9.22 29.14
C GLN A 543 1.67 -8.93 29.74
N PRO A 544 1.85 -7.96 30.66
CA PRO A 544 3.12 -7.69 31.35
C PRO A 544 3.53 -8.78 32.34
N GLU A 545 2.55 -9.52 32.84
CA GLU A 545 2.71 -10.68 33.73
C GLU A 545 1.90 -11.85 33.18
N CYS A 546 2.44 -13.06 33.28
CA CYS A 546 1.75 -14.25 32.81
C CYS A 546 0.59 -14.60 33.75
N THR A 547 -0.63 -14.67 33.22
CA THR A 547 -1.84 -15.06 33.97
C THR A 547 -1.80 -16.47 34.59
N ALA A 548 -0.87 -17.34 34.15
CA ALA A 548 -0.73 -18.71 34.63
C ALA A 548 0.31 -18.89 35.76
N CYS A 549 1.43 -18.16 35.74
CA CYS A 549 2.49 -18.26 36.78
C CYS A 549 2.81 -16.96 37.51
N GLY A 550 2.32 -15.81 37.07
CA GLY A 550 2.66 -14.50 37.63
C GLY A 550 4.08 -13.99 37.26
N GLU A 551 4.84 -14.72 36.45
CA GLU A 551 6.17 -14.25 36.00
C GLU A 551 6.04 -13.11 34.99
N LEU A 552 7.02 -12.20 35.02
CA LEU A 552 7.17 -11.16 34.02
C LEU A 552 7.41 -11.76 32.63
N THR A 553 6.69 -11.25 31.65
CA THR A 553 6.72 -11.67 30.25
C THR A 553 7.46 -10.65 29.39
N LEU A 554 7.92 -11.10 28.22
CA LEU A 554 8.44 -10.22 27.18
C LEU A 554 7.30 -9.82 26.23
N VAL A 555 6.83 -8.58 26.32
CA VAL A 555 5.84 -8.04 25.39
C VAL A 555 6.53 -7.65 24.08
N TYR A 556 6.14 -8.29 22.98
CA TYR A 556 6.64 -8.05 21.63
C TYR A 556 5.63 -7.26 20.80
N SER A 557 6.15 -6.27 20.07
CA SER A 557 5.44 -5.59 18.99
C SER A 557 6.44 -5.24 17.89
N ARG A 558 5.95 -4.85 16.71
CA ARG A 558 6.78 -4.23 15.68
C ARG A 558 7.07 -2.79 16.06
N ILE A 559 8.35 -2.41 16.09
CA ILE A 559 8.78 -1.04 16.39
C ILE A 559 8.55 -0.12 15.18
N VAL A 560 9.24 -0.42 14.08
CA VAL A 560 9.06 0.23 12.76
C VAL A 560 9.21 -0.73 11.59
N GLY A 561 9.67 -1.95 11.85
CA GLY A 561 10.21 -2.82 10.79
C GLY A 561 10.31 -4.29 11.19
N TYR A 562 10.71 -4.54 12.43
CA TYR A 562 10.96 -5.86 12.98
C TYR A 562 10.44 -5.93 14.41
N PHE A 563 10.31 -7.16 14.92
CA PHE A 563 9.83 -7.40 16.27
C PHE A 563 10.96 -7.31 17.28
N ARG A 564 10.71 -6.54 18.35
CA ARG A 564 11.57 -6.45 19.54
C ARG A 564 10.72 -6.30 20.80
N PRO A 565 11.20 -6.74 21.98
CA PRO A 565 10.53 -6.48 23.24
C PRO A 565 10.35 -4.97 23.46
N THR A 566 9.16 -4.54 23.90
CA THR A 566 8.84 -3.11 24.09
C THR A 566 9.73 -2.42 25.13
N ARG A 567 10.26 -3.18 26.10
CA ARG A 567 11.22 -2.69 27.11
C ARG A 567 12.57 -2.26 26.53
N ASP A 568 12.93 -2.77 25.35
CA ASP A 568 14.21 -2.47 24.69
C ASP A 568 14.09 -1.24 23.76
N TRP A 569 12.90 -0.63 23.67
CA TRP A 569 12.63 0.48 22.76
C TRP A 569 13.14 1.80 23.33
N ASN A 570 13.50 2.73 22.45
CA ASN A 570 13.85 4.08 22.86
C ASN A 570 12.62 4.84 23.39
N LYS A 571 12.86 5.88 24.18
CA LYS A 571 11.80 6.67 24.85
C LYS A 571 10.72 7.21 23.91
N GLY A 572 11.09 7.59 22.68
CA GLY A 572 10.13 8.06 21.68
C GLY A 572 9.18 6.96 21.25
N LYS A 573 9.73 5.80 20.87
CA LYS A 573 8.92 4.64 20.45
C LYS A 573 8.14 4.01 21.59
N SER A 574 8.66 3.99 22.81
CA SER A 574 7.88 3.57 23.98
C SER A 574 6.68 4.50 24.21
N LYS A 575 6.84 5.82 24.05
CA LYS A 575 5.72 6.76 24.20
C LYS A 575 4.71 6.64 23.07
N GLU A 576 5.19 6.46 21.83
CA GLU A 576 4.34 6.22 20.66
C GLU A 576 3.50 4.95 20.86
N PHE A 577 4.11 3.85 21.32
CA PHE A 577 3.40 2.60 21.63
C PHE A 577 2.26 2.81 22.63
N VAL A 578 2.48 3.57 23.70
CA VAL A 578 1.46 3.86 24.73
C VAL A 578 0.31 4.72 24.18
N GLN A 579 0.59 5.60 23.20
CA GLN A 579 -0.44 6.44 22.57
C GLN A 579 -1.22 5.70 21.47
N ARG A 580 -0.68 4.60 20.96
CA ARG A 580 -1.18 3.90 19.79
C ARG A 580 -2.57 3.33 20.03
N LYS A 581 -3.50 3.72 19.16
CA LYS A 581 -4.79 3.04 19.00
C LYS A 581 -4.61 1.80 18.13
N VAL A 582 -5.20 0.69 18.55
CA VAL A 582 -5.18 -0.56 17.78
C VAL A 582 -6.32 -0.55 16.77
N TYR A 583 -6.04 -0.96 15.55
CA TYR A 583 -7.02 -0.97 14.48
C TYR A 583 -8.03 -2.10 14.66
N LYS A 584 -9.30 -1.71 14.60
CA LYS A 584 -10.46 -2.56 14.41
C LYS A 584 -10.65 -2.80 12.93
N TYR A 585 -10.88 -4.08 12.60
CA TYR A 585 -11.01 -4.56 11.24
C TYR A 585 -12.41 -5.17 10.96
N ALA A 586 -13.26 -5.22 11.98
CA ALA A 586 -14.62 -5.78 11.91
C ALA A 586 -15.61 -4.93 11.10
N THR A 587 -15.31 -3.64 10.86
CA THR A 587 -16.13 -2.76 10.02
C THR A 587 -15.98 -3.01 8.52
N GLY A 588 -15.03 -3.86 8.10
CA GLY A 588 -14.81 -4.22 6.69
C GLY A 588 -14.38 -5.66 6.41
N LEU A 589 -14.28 -6.53 7.43
CA LEU A 589 -14.17 -7.98 7.22
C LEU A 589 -15.57 -8.60 7.25
N GLU A 590 -15.97 -9.15 6.11
CA GLU A 590 -17.13 -10.02 6.03
C GLU A 590 -16.87 -11.25 6.89
N VAL A 591 -17.51 -11.30 8.06
CA VAL A 591 -17.72 -12.54 8.80
C VAL A 591 -18.52 -13.46 7.89
N ASP A 592 -17.91 -14.57 7.48
CA ASP A 592 -18.45 -15.66 6.64
C ASP A 592 -19.40 -15.19 5.52
N SER A 593 -18.87 -15.07 4.29
CA SER A 593 -19.64 -14.59 3.13
C SER A 593 -20.93 -15.39 2.91
N ASP A 594 -20.97 -16.69 3.25
CA ASP A 594 -22.18 -17.49 3.10
C ASP A 594 -23.24 -17.17 4.16
N ASP A 595 -22.86 -16.89 5.41
CA ASP A 595 -23.81 -16.60 6.49
C ASP A 595 -24.30 -15.13 6.41
N LYS A 596 -23.40 -14.20 6.02
CA LYS A 596 -23.77 -12.80 5.74
C LYS A 596 -24.64 -12.68 4.49
N LEU A 597 -24.31 -13.35 3.38
CA LEU A 597 -25.15 -13.35 2.18
C LEU A 597 -26.50 -14.02 2.45
N GLN A 598 -26.55 -15.13 3.20
CA GLN A 598 -27.83 -15.72 3.63
C GLN A 598 -28.63 -14.77 4.54
N GLY A 599 -27.97 -14.03 5.42
CA GLY A 599 -28.59 -12.99 6.25
C GLY A 599 -29.17 -11.84 5.41
N LEU A 600 -28.44 -11.37 4.40
CA LEU A 600 -28.88 -10.33 3.48
C LEU A 600 -29.98 -10.83 2.54
N GLU A 601 -29.93 -12.08 2.08
CA GLU A 601 -30.99 -12.73 1.30
C GLU A 601 -32.30 -12.77 2.09
N ARG A 602 -32.26 -13.11 3.39
CA ARG A 602 -33.45 -13.07 4.26
C ARG A 602 -34.00 -11.65 4.41
N GLN A 603 -33.13 -10.64 4.51
CA GLN A 603 -33.56 -9.24 4.55
C GLN A 603 -34.19 -8.79 3.23
N ILE A 604 -33.65 -9.23 2.08
CA ILE A 604 -34.22 -8.93 0.76
C ILE A 604 -35.56 -9.61 0.55
N ALA A 605 -35.69 -10.86 0.98
CA ALA A 605 -36.97 -11.59 0.93
C ALA A 605 -38.08 -10.91 1.76
N ALA A 606 -37.72 -10.13 2.78
CA ALA A 606 -38.64 -9.37 3.61
C ALA A 606 -38.99 -7.98 3.04
N ILE A 607 -38.40 -7.55 1.91
CA ILE A 607 -38.72 -6.26 1.29
C ILE A 607 -40.07 -6.33 0.61
N GLU A 608 -41.02 -5.58 1.14
CA GLU A 608 -42.31 -5.33 0.49
C GLU A 608 -42.23 -4.09 -0.42
N ASP A 609 -43.12 -4.03 -1.42
CA ASP A 609 -43.32 -2.85 -2.26
C ASP A 609 -42.07 -2.40 -3.07
N LEU A 610 -41.43 -3.33 -3.76
CA LEU A 610 -40.47 -3.07 -4.84
C LEU A 610 -40.62 -4.11 -5.97
N PRO A 611 -41.61 -3.92 -6.87
CA PRO A 611 -41.95 -4.89 -7.90
C PRO A 611 -40.95 -4.89 -9.06
N VAL A 612 -40.34 -6.05 -9.32
CA VAL A 612 -39.47 -6.31 -10.47
C VAL A 612 -40.33 -6.58 -11.70
N ALA A 613 -40.06 -5.84 -12.78
CA ALA A 613 -40.76 -5.94 -14.06
C ALA A 613 -39.89 -6.53 -15.18
N GLY A 614 -38.59 -6.69 -14.93
CA GLY A 614 -37.66 -7.35 -15.84
C GLY A 614 -36.23 -7.24 -15.32
N TYR A 615 -35.38 -8.16 -15.78
CA TYR A 615 -33.96 -8.17 -15.40
C TYR A 615 -33.06 -8.53 -16.58
N ILE A 616 -32.09 -7.66 -16.88
CA ILE A 616 -31.03 -7.90 -17.86
C ILE A 616 -29.75 -8.21 -17.10
N ARG A 617 -29.23 -9.42 -17.26
CA ARG A 617 -28.04 -9.91 -16.54
C ARG A 617 -26.77 -9.14 -16.90
N SER A 618 -26.64 -8.65 -18.13
CA SER A 618 -25.45 -7.96 -18.61
C SER A 618 -25.77 -6.91 -19.67
N THR A 619 -25.17 -5.73 -19.54
CA THR A 619 -25.11 -4.63 -20.52
C THR A 619 -23.72 -4.00 -20.49
N LEU A 620 -23.29 -3.40 -21.60
CA LEU A 620 -22.00 -2.71 -21.74
C LEU A 620 -22.13 -1.19 -21.88
N SER A 621 -23.35 -0.64 -21.92
CA SER A 621 -23.59 0.77 -22.26
C SER A 621 -24.40 1.57 -21.24
N ASP A 622 -25.18 0.92 -20.37
CA ASP A 622 -26.17 1.64 -19.56
C ASP A 622 -25.65 2.21 -18.24
N TYR A 623 -24.36 2.01 -17.94
CA TYR A 623 -23.71 2.57 -16.75
C TYR A 623 -22.43 3.35 -17.14
N PRO A 624 -22.50 4.68 -17.26
CA PRO A 624 -21.34 5.52 -17.56
C PRO A 624 -20.21 5.31 -16.55
N GLY A 625 -18.98 5.11 -17.06
CA GLY A 625 -17.79 4.86 -16.23
C GLY A 625 -17.65 3.42 -15.73
N LYS A 626 -18.56 2.50 -16.09
CA LYS A 626 -18.44 1.07 -15.81
C LYS A 626 -18.49 0.27 -17.12
N PRO A 627 -17.54 -0.66 -17.35
CA PRO A 627 -17.48 -1.42 -18.61
C PRO A 627 -18.62 -2.44 -18.75
N GLN A 628 -19.23 -2.87 -17.64
CA GLN A 628 -20.32 -3.84 -17.61
C GLN A 628 -21.25 -3.58 -16.42
N ALA A 629 -22.55 -3.79 -16.61
CA ALA A 629 -23.57 -3.70 -15.56
C ALA A 629 -24.72 -4.70 -15.77
N SER A 630 -25.56 -4.89 -14.76
CA SER A 630 -26.88 -5.53 -14.90
C SER A 630 -27.98 -4.47 -14.77
N ILE A 631 -29.17 -4.70 -15.33
CA ILE A 631 -30.30 -3.76 -15.24
C ILE A 631 -31.49 -4.44 -14.60
N MET A 632 -32.02 -3.86 -13.53
CA MET A 632 -33.31 -4.20 -12.95
C MET A 632 -34.35 -3.15 -13.34
N PHE A 633 -35.46 -3.60 -13.92
CA PHE A 633 -36.60 -2.74 -14.23
C PHE A 633 -37.66 -2.84 -13.13
N THR A 634 -38.12 -1.71 -12.64
CA THR A 634 -39.25 -1.61 -11.70
C THR A 634 -40.58 -1.48 -12.44
N SER A 635 -41.67 -2.01 -11.87
CA SER A 635 -43.02 -1.87 -12.45
C SER A 635 -43.67 -0.54 -12.04
N ARG A 636 -44.61 -0.04 -12.84
CA ARG A 636 -45.41 1.18 -12.63
C ARG A 636 -44.62 2.48 -12.64
N CYS A 637 -45.20 3.50 -13.26
CA CYS A 637 -44.66 4.86 -13.27
C CYS A 637 -45.79 5.84 -12.93
N ASN A 638 -45.55 6.79 -12.04
CA ASN A 638 -46.53 7.81 -11.67
C ASN A 638 -46.81 8.84 -12.78
N LEU A 639 -45.89 8.99 -13.73
CA LEU A 639 -46.11 9.81 -14.93
C LEU A 639 -46.96 9.11 -15.98
N ALA A 640 -46.75 7.80 -16.17
CA ALA A 640 -47.46 6.98 -17.16
C ALA A 640 -47.65 7.69 -18.52
N CYS A 641 -46.58 8.27 -19.05
CA CYS A 641 -46.62 9.03 -20.31
C CYS A 641 -47.20 8.17 -21.42
N SER A 642 -48.21 8.68 -22.12
CA SER A 642 -48.93 7.93 -23.16
C SER A 642 -48.04 7.48 -24.33
N TRP A 643 -46.90 8.14 -24.54
CA TRP A 643 -45.90 7.81 -25.58
C TRP A 643 -44.77 6.88 -25.09
N CYS A 644 -44.80 6.42 -23.83
CA CYS A 644 -43.70 5.62 -23.27
C CYS A 644 -43.56 4.27 -23.99
N HIS A 645 -42.36 3.98 -24.51
CA HIS A 645 -42.04 2.69 -25.17
C HIS A 645 -41.96 1.50 -24.20
N ASN A 646 -41.91 1.77 -22.88
CA ASN A 646 -41.92 0.78 -21.81
C ASN A 646 -43.35 0.54 -21.27
N GLY A 647 -44.37 0.60 -22.14
CA GLY A 647 -45.79 0.47 -21.78
C GLY A 647 -46.11 -0.72 -20.87
N PRO A 648 -45.64 -1.95 -21.16
CA PRO A 648 -45.81 -3.11 -20.29
C PRO A 648 -45.34 -2.86 -18.84
N LEU A 649 -44.14 -2.29 -18.66
CA LEU A 649 -43.59 -1.98 -17.34
C LEU A 649 -44.45 -0.95 -16.61
N VAL A 650 -44.94 0.07 -17.33
CA VAL A 650 -45.79 1.14 -16.79
C VAL A 650 -47.18 0.62 -16.38
N GLN A 651 -47.75 -0.32 -17.14
CA GLN A 651 -49.04 -0.96 -16.84
C GLN A 651 -48.94 -1.97 -15.69
N GLY A 652 -47.72 -2.27 -15.24
CA GLY A 652 -47.48 -3.12 -14.08
C GLY A 652 -47.35 -4.60 -14.44
N GLU A 653 -47.03 -4.92 -15.69
CA GLU A 653 -46.57 -6.26 -16.05
C GLU A 653 -45.29 -6.57 -15.28
N ARG A 654 -45.17 -7.84 -14.87
CA ARG A 654 -44.08 -8.32 -14.03
C ARG A 654 -43.45 -9.54 -14.67
N ASP A 655 -42.16 -9.67 -14.44
CA ASP A 655 -41.41 -10.88 -14.73
C ASP A 655 -41.43 -11.80 -13.49
N ASP A 656 -41.11 -13.08 -13.67
CA ASP A 656 -41.05 -14.06 -12.56
C ASP A 656 -39.78 -13.91 -11.71
N VAL A 657 -38.86 -13.01 -12.09
CA VAL A 657 -37.59 -12.75 -11.41
C VAL A 657 -37.81 -12.00 -10.09
N THR A 658 -37.31 -12.55 -8.98
CA THR A 658 -37.41 -11.92 -7.67
C THR A 658 -36.21 -11.02 -7.34
N LEU A 659 -36.34 -10.14 -6.33
CA LEU A 659 -35.20 -9.37 -5.82
C LEU A 659 -34.08 -10.25 -5.29
N VAL A 660 -34.41 -11.43 -4.74
CA VAL A 660 -33.44 -12.41 -4.26
C VAL A 660 -32.65 -13.00 -5.43
N ASP A 661 -33.31 -13.31 -6.54
CA ASP A 661 -32.63 -13.82 -7.74
C ASP A 661 -31.68 -12.78 -8.35
N ILE A 662 -32.11 -11.52 -8.37
CA ILE A 662 -31.26 -10.40 -8.81
C ILE A 662 -30.07 -10.24 -7.88
N PHE A 663 -30.31 -10.30 -6.57
CA PHE A 663 -29.25 -10.17 -5.57
C PHE A 663 -28.21 -11.29 -5.71
N ARG A 664 -28.63 -12.56 -5.76
CA ARG A 664 -27.74 -13.70 -5.97
C ARG A 664 -26.90 -13.56 -7.23
N HIS A 665 -27.55 -13.15 -8.33
CA HIS A 665 -26.83 -12.96 -9.57
C HIS A 665 -25.80 -11.83 -9.45
N ILE A 666 -26.19 -10.65 -8.97
CA ILE A 666 -25.28 -9.49 -8.92
C ILE A 666 -24.14 -9.65 -7.92
N THR A 667 -24.35 -10.37 -6.81
CA THR A 667 -23.30 -10.67 -5.84
C THR A 667 -22.30 -11.69 -6.39
N SER A 668 -22.76 -12.65 -7.21
CA SER A 668 -21.89 -13.62 -7.90
C SER A 668 -21.18 -13.05 -9.14
N ALA A 669 -21.69 -11.96 -9.71
CA ALA A 669 -21.14 -11.37 -10.92
C ALA A 669 -19.87 -10.56 -10.64
N SER A 670 -18.86 -10.70 -11.50
CA SER A 670 -17.58 -9.99 -11.36
C SER A 670 -17.71 -8.47 -11.42
N HIS A 671 -18.69 -7.94 -12.15
CA HIS A 671 -18.86 -6.50 -12.35
C HIS A 671 -19.53 -5.76 -11.18
N LYS A 672 -20.24 -6.47 -10.28
CA LYS A 672 -20.92 -5.93 -9.08
C LYS A 672 -21.59 -4.55 -9.28
N SER A 673 -22.23 -4.34 -10.42
CA SER A 673 -22.82 -3.05 -10.81
C SER A 673 -24.27 -3.23 -11.29
N LEU A 674 -25.22 -2.58 -10.61
CA LEU A 674 -26.65 -2.67 -10.89
C LEU A 674 -27.25 -1.32 -11.27
N VAL A 675 -27.92 -1.27 -12.43
CA VAL A 675 -28.76 -0.15 -12.84
C VAL A 675 -30.20 -0.44 -12.41
N ILE A 676 -30.76 0.41 -11.56
CA ILE A 676 -32.17 0.37 -11.17
C ILE A 676 -32.92 1.36 -12.05
N SER A 677 -33.74 0.85 -12.96
CA SER A 677 -34.45 1.62 -13.99
C SER A 677 -35.90 1.10 -14.16
N GLY A 678 -36.55 1.39 -15.28
CA GLY A 678 -37.90 0.90 -15.61
C GLY A 678 -38.97 1.97 -15.45
N GLY A 679 -40.04 1.65 -14.72
CA GLY A 679 -41.17 2.55 -14.47
C GLY A 679 -40.77 3.85 -13.75
N GLU A 680 -41.07 3.99 -12.47
CA GLU A 680 -40.41 5.00 -11.64
C GLU A 680 -39.95 4.34 -10.35
N PRO A 681 -38.65 4.05 -10.18
CA PRO A 681 -38.16 3.37 -8.99
C PRO A 681 -38.50 4.11 -7.69
N THR A 682 -38.47 5.45 -7.69
CA THR A 682 -38.56 6.24 -6.45
C THR A 682 -39.97 6.32 -5.84
N ILE A 683 -41.00 5.76 -6.49
CA ILE A 683 -42.34 5.67 -5.88
C ILE A 683 -42.50 4.47 -4.95
N HIS A 684 -41.60 3.50 -5.04
CA HIS A 684 -41.67 2.21 -4.35
C HIS A 684 -41.01 2.29 -2.98
N LYS A 685 -41.73 1.92 -1.91
CA LYS A 685 -41.19 2.00 -0.54
C LYS A 685 -40.01 1.06 -0.32
N GLY A 686 -39.97 -0.07 -1.02
CA GLY A 686 -38.90 -1.05 -0.92
C GLY A 686 -37.58 -0.62 -1.56
N LEU A 687 -37.54 0.48 -2.33
CA LEU A 687 -36.32 0.95 -2.98
C LEU A 687 -35.19 1.26 -1.98
N LEU A 688 -35.47 2.06 -0.96
CA LEU A 688 -34.47 2.48 0.02
C LEU A 688 -33.89 1.29 0.82
N PRO A 689 -34.71 0.39 1.41
CA PRO A 689 -34.21 -0.83 2.03
C PRO A 689 -33.34 -1.67 1.08
N PHE A 690 -33.77 -1.83 -0.17
CA PHE A 690 -33.03 -2.63 -1.15
C PHE A 690 -31.68 -2.01 -1.48
N MET A 691 -31.63 -0.70 -1.73
CA MET A 691 -30.37 0.00 -2.01
C MET A 691 -29.40 -0.06 -0.81
N ARG A 692 -29.89 0.04 0.43
CA ARG A 692 -29.05 -0.14 1.63
C ARG A 692 -28.39 -1.52 1.64
N ILE A 693 -29.17 -2.57 1.34
CA ILE A 693 -28.65 -3.93 1.29
C ILE A 693 -27.63 -4.09 0.17
N LEU A 694 -27.91 -3.56 -1.02
CA LEU A 694 -26.95 -3.55 -2.14
C LEU A 694 -25.64 -2.86 -1.78
N LYS A 695 -25.69 -1.68 -1.14
CA LYS A 695 -24.47 -0.98 -0.70
C LYS A 695 -23.72 -1.76 0.38
N SER A 696 -24.42 -2.41 1.31
CA SER A 696 -23.80 -3.27 2.33
C SER A 696 -23.12 -4.52 1.76
N ALA A 697 -23.52 -4.93 0.55
CA ALA A 697 -22.92 -6.02 -0.22
C ALA A 697 -21.87 -5.54 -1.24
N GLY A 698 -21.48 -4.25 -1.20
CA GLY A 698 -20.45 -3.69 -2.08
C GLY A 698 -20.87 -3.51 -3.55
N ILE A 699 -22.18 -3.46 -3.83
CA ILE A 699 -22.69 -3.27 -5.20
C ILE A 699 -22.70 -1.77 -5.56
N CYS A 700 -22.15 -1.43 -6.73
CA CYS A 700 -22.27 -0.11 -7.32
C CYS A 700 -23.69 0.06 -7.91
N VAL A 701 -24.37 1.15 -7.57
CA VAL A 701 -25.77 1.39 -7.98
C VAL A 701 -25.87 2.62 -8.86
N LYS A 702 -26.46 2.44 -10.04
CA LYS A 702 -26.98 3.53 -10.88
C LYS A 702 -28.49 3.60 -10.74
N LEU A 703 -29.04 4.80 -10.54
CA LEU A 703 -30.49 5.02 -10.47
C LEU A 703 -30.97 5.87 -11.63
N ASP A 704 -31.97 5.37 -12.36
CA ASP A 704 -32.72 6.15 -13.34
C ASP A 704 -34.04 6.63 -12.72
N SER A 705 -34.37 7.92 -12.84
CA SER A 705 -35.60 8.50 -12.27
C SER A 705 -36.18 9.61 -13.15
N ASN A 706 -37.49 9.81 -13.08
CA ASN A 706 -38.20 10.95 -13.65
C ASN A 706 -38.21 12.20 -12.74
N GLY A 707 -37.60 12.11 -11.56
CA GLY A 707 -37.40 13.23 -10.64
C GLY A 707 -38.62 13.71 -9.87
N THR A 708 -39.72 12.96 -9.85
CA THR A 708 -40.95 13.37 -9.14
C THR A 708 -40.93 13.16 -7.62
N SER A 709 -39.89 12.49 -7.09
CA SER A 709 -39.77 12.15 -5.66
C SER A 709 -38.53 12.78 -5.00
N PRO A 710 -38.43 14.11 -4.88
CA PRO A 710 -37.26 14.79 -4.31
C PRO A 710 -36.94 14.36 -2.87
N LYS A 711 -37.95 13.97 -2.07
CA LYS A 711 -37.74 13.48 -0.70
C LYS A 711 -36.93 12.18 -0.67
N VAL A 712 -37.23 11.26 -1.59
CA VAL A 712 -36.52 9.97 -1.71
C VAL A 712 -35.12 10.22 -2.22
N LEU A 713 -34.95 11.05 -3.26
CA LEU A 713 -33.63 11.43 -3.77
C LEU A 713 -32.75 12.08 -2.69
N LYS A 714 -33.31 12.99 -1.89
CA LYS A 714 -32.60 13.59 -0.75
C LYS A 714 -32.09 12.53 0.22
N GLN A 715 -32.91 11.53 0.52
CA GLN A 715 -32.53 10.44 1.41
C GLN A 715 -31.45 9.53 0.80
N ILE A 716 -31.59 9.21 -0.50
CA ILE A 716 -30.59 8.45 -1.26
C ILE A 716 -29.22 9.13 -1.20
N PHE A 717 -29.16 10.45 -1.38
CA PHE A 717 -27.90 11.19 -1.31
C PHE A 717 -27.36 11.31 0.11
N ALA A 718 -28.22 11.57 1.10
CA ALA A 718 -27.81 11.67 2.50
C ALA A 718 -27.20 10.35 3.02
N GLU A 719 -27.74 9.23 2.59
CA GLU A 719 -27.28 7.88 2.96
C GLU A 719 -26.24 7.31 1.97
N LYS A 720 -25.81 8.09 0.96
CA LYS A 720 -24.83 7.67 -0.07
C LYS A 720 -25.21 6.35 -0.78
N LEU A 721 -26.49 6.18 -1.10
CA LEU A 721 -27.04 4.93 -1.63
C LEU A 721 -26.84 4.72 -3.14
N VAL A 722 -26.33 5.72 -3.86
CA VAL A 722 -26.19 5.69 -5.32
C VAL A 722 -24.84 6.24 -5.74
N ASP A 723 -24.27 5.66 -6.79
CA ASP A 723 -22.96 6.02 -7.33
C ASP A 723 -23.09 6.74 -8.69
N PHE A 724 -24.25 6.65 -9.35
CA PHE A 724 -24.58 7.45 -10.54
C PHE A 724 -26.10 7.69 -10.63
N VAL A 725 -26.52 8.90 -11.00
CA VAL A 725 -27.95 9.20 -11.22
C VAL A 725 -28.22 9.68 -12.63
N ALA A 726 -29.14 9.02 -13.33
CA ALA A 726 -29.72 9.58 -14.54
C ALA A 726 -31.13 10.10 -14.24
N MET A 727 -31.41 11.35 -14.61
CA MET A 727 -32.75 11.91 -14.47
C MET A 727 -33.31 12.33 -15.83
N ASP A 728 -34.51 11.83 -16.15
CA ASP A 728 -35.23 12.26 -17.34
C ASP A 728 -36.00 13.56 -17.08
N ILE A 729 -35.62 14.62 -17.78
CA ILE A 729 -36.40 15.86 -17.91
C ILE A 729 -37.24 15.73 -19.18
N LYS A 730 -38.58 15.72 -19.07
CA LYS A 730 -39.44 15.37 -20.21
C LYS A 730 -39.66 16.53 -21.20
N CYS A 731 -39.66 17.79 -20.75
CA CYS A 731 -39.80 19.01 -21.56
C CYS A 731 -39.65 20.26 -20.64
N ALA A 732 -40.04 21.45 -21.12
CA ALA A 732 -40.18 22.63 -20.26
C ALA A 732 -41.22 22.40 -19.15
N LEU A 733 -40.97 22.95 -17.95
CA LEU A 733 -41.79 22.69 -16.76
C LEU A 733 -43.27 23.07 -16.94
N GLU A 734 -43.56 24.10 -17.73
CA GLU A 734 -44.90 24.55 -18.09
C GLU A 734 -45.66 23.57 -19.02
N ASN A 735 -44.92 22.84 -19.85
CA ASN A 735 -45.46 21.91 -20.84
C ASN A 735 -45.56 20.46 -20.32
N TYR A 736 -45.12 20.17 -19.08
CA TYR A 736 -45.11 18.82 -18.53
C TYR A 736 -46.47 18.11 -18.58
N LYS A 737 -47.58 18.84 -18.35
CA LYS A 737 -48.93 18.25 -18.45
C LYS A 737 -49.26 17.82 -19.87
N LYS A 738 -48.88 18.62 -20.86
CA LYS A 738 -49.09 18.34 -22.29
C LYS A 738 -48.29 17.10 -22.70
N VAL A 739 -47.02 17.03 -22.32
CA VAL A 739 -46.10 15.98 -22.75
C VAL A 739 -46.33 14.67 -21.98
N THR A 740 -46.48 14.72 -20.66
CA THR A 740 -46.59 13.49 -19.83
C THR A 740 -48.03 13.06 -19.58
N GLY A 741 -49.02 13.91 -19.84
CA GLY A 741 -50.43 13.68 -19.48
C GLY A 741 -50.74 13.89 -18.00
N ARG A 742 -49.74 14.19 -17.15
CA ARG A 742 -49.89 14.38 -15.70
C ARG A 742 -49.43 15.78 -15.29
N ARG A 743 -50.19 16.41 -14.38
CA ARG A 743 -49.82 17.71 -13.82
C ARG A 743 -48.84 17.50 -12.66
N ILE A 744 -47.62 18.01 -12.80
CA ILE A 744 -46.63 18.11 -11.73
C ILE A 744 -46.41 19.58 -11.40
N LYS A 745 -46.17 19.86 -10.13
CA LYS A 745 -45.75 21.18 -9.65
C LYS A 745 -44.28 21.43 -10.07
N PRO A 746 -43.96 22.50 -10.82
CA PRO A 746 -42.59 22.78 -11.27
C PRO A 746 -41.54 22.68 -10.17
N GLU A 747 -41.87 23.14 -8.96
CA GLU A 747 -40.99 23.19 -7.81
C GLU A 747 -40.51 21.79 -7.35
N VAL A 748 -41.28 20.74 -7.64
CA VAL A 748 -40.93 19.35 -7.32
C VAL A 748 -39.76 18.88 -8.19
N LEU A 749 -39.82 19.18 -9.49
CA LEU A 749 -38.79 18.79 -10.45
C LEU A 749 -37.53 19.63 -10.25
N GLU A 750 -37.70 20.94 -10.03
CA GLU A 750 -36.60 21.84 -9.68
C GLU A 750 -35.85 21.38 -8.42
N ALA A 751 -36.58 20.96 -7.38
CA ALA A 751 -35.98 20.44 -6.17
C ALA A 751 -35.12 19.19 -6.44
N SER A 752 -35.60 18.26 -7.26
CA SER A 752 -34.85 17.06 -7.65
C SER A 752 -33.60 17.39 -8.47
N ILE A 753 -33.73 18.29 -9.45
CA ILE A 753 -32.60 18.75 -10.28
C ILE A 753 -31.54 19.41 -9.42
N HIS A 754 -31.95 20.27 -8.49
CA HIS A 754 -31.04 20.95 -7.57
C HIS A 754 -30.33 19.98 -6.62
N LEU A 755 -31.06 18.99 -6.08
CA LEU A 755 -30.48 17.93 -5.24
C LEU A 755 -29.43 17.13 -6.01
N ILE A 756 -29.73 16.71 -7.25
CA ILE A 756 -28.79 15.95 -8.09
C ILE A 756 -27.53 16.78 -8.37
N LYS A 757 -27.67 18.04 -8.79
CA LYS A 757 -26.52 18.91 -9.12
C LYS A 757 -25.61 19.19 -7.92
N ARG A 758 -26.16 19.20 -6.70
CA ARG A 758 -25.40 19.45 -5.45
C ARG A 758 -24.99 18.18 -4.72
N SER A 759 -25.37 17.01 -5.21
CA SER A 759 -25.15 15.74 -4.52
C SER A 759 -23.67 15.34 -4.44
N GLY A 760 -22.83 15.84 -5.35
CA GLY A 760 -21.46 15.35 -5.53
C GLY A 760 -21.37 13.98 -6.22
N VAL A 761 -22.51 13.35 -6.54
CA VAL A 761 -22.58 12.08 -7.28
C VAL A 761 -22.54 12.37 -8.79
N PRO A 762 -21.78 11.61 -9.60
CA PRO A 762 -21.86 11.68 -11.05
C PRO A 762 -23.30 11.56 -11.55
N TYR A 763 -23.72 12.43 -12.48
CA TYR A 763 -25.09 12.45 -12.96
C TYR A 763 -25.22 12.78 -14.44
N GLU A 764 -26.37 12.43 -15.00
CA GLU A 764 -26.77 12.77 -16.36
C GLU A 764 -28.24 13.20 -16.40
N PHE A 765 -28.53 14.30 -17.09
CA PHE A 765 -29.91 14.68 -17.41
C PHE A 765 -30.23 14.30 -18.85
N ARG A 766 -31.42 13.74 -19.07
CA ARG A 766 -31.83 13.20 -20.36
C ARG A 766 -33.18 13.73 -20.80
N THR A 767 -33.40 13.90 -22.10
CA THR A 767 -34.72 14.23 -22.66
C THR A 767 -35.00 13.42 -23.90
N THR A 768 -36.15 12.74 -23.94
CA THR A 768 -36.62 12.05 -25.14
C THR A 768 -37.34 13.04 -26.06
N ILE A 769 -36.89 13.15 -27.30
CA ILE A 769 -37.53 14.00 -28.31
C ILE A 769 -38.75 13.25 -28.85
N VAL A 770 -39.94 13.60 -28.37
CA VAL A 770 -41.18 12.98 -28.83
C VAL A 770 -41.78 13.84 -29.95
N PRO A 771 -42.00 13.30 -31.16
CA PRO A 771 -42.57 14.06 -32.26
C PRO A 771 -43.86 14.78 -31.85
N GLU A 772 -44.05 16.01 -32.31
CA GLU A 772 -45.23 16.87 -32.06
C GLU A 772 -45.49 17.27 -30.58
N LEU A 773 -44.80 16.66 -29.62
CA LEU A 773 -44.99 16.89 -28.19
C LEU A 773 -43.84 17.68 -27.55
N VAL A 774 -42.60 17.41 -27.95
CA VAL A 774 -41.40 18.08 -27.45
C VAL A 774 -40.78 18.85 -28.60
N ASP A 775 -40.83 20.18 -28.54
CA ASP A 775 -40.24 21.06 -29.54
C ASP A 775 -38.85 21.56 -29.13
N VAL A 776 -38.23 22.38 -29.97
CA VAL A 776 -36.88 22.91 -29.74
C VAL A 776 -36.84 23.85 -28.53
N GLU A 777 -37.91 24.60 -28.26
CA GLU A 777 -38.00 25.49 -27.09
C GLU A 777 -38.02 24.67 -25.79
N ASP A 778 -38.77 23.56 -25.77
CA ASP A 778 -38.77 22.60 -24.66
C ASP A 778 -37.36 22.02 -24.39
N LEU A 779 -36.59 21.74 -25.45
CA LEU A 779 -35.23 21.20 -25.33
C LEU A 779 -34.25 22.25 -24.78
N PHE A 780 -34.34 23.51 -25.23
CA PHE A 780 -33.53 24.60 -24.68
C PHE A 780 -33.82 24.81 -23.19
N GLU A 781 -35.08 24.77 -22.79
CA GLU A 781 -35.45 24.93 -21.39
C GLU A 781 -34.99 23.74 -20.53
N ALA A 782 -35.14 22.50 -21.03
CA ALA A 782 -34.59 21.32 -20.37
C ALA A 782 -33.06 21.41 -20.22
N LYS A 783 -32.36 21.91 -21.24
CA LYS A 783 -30.90 22.13 -21.21
C LYS A 783 -30.53 23.19 -20.17
N ARG A 784 -31.27 24.30 -20.11
CA ARG A 784 -31.09 25.33 -19.07
C ARG A 784 -31.21 24.75 -17.66
N LEU A 785 -32.27 23.96 -17.42
CA LEU A 785 -32.52 23.32 -16.12
C LEU A 785 -31.38 22.35 -15.73
N SER A 786 -30.89 21.55 -16.68
CA SER A 786 -29.76 20.63 -16.47
C SER A 786 -28.42 21.32 -16.19
N GLY A 787 -28.31 22.65 -16.36
CA GLY A 787 -27.04 23.37 -16.29
C GLY A 787 -26.15 23.15 -17.50
N ASN A 788 -26.75 23.17 -18.70
CA ASN A 788 -26.12 23.01 -20.01
C ASN A 788 -25.52 21.61 -20.29
N LYS A 789 -25.88 20.60 -19.50
CA LYS A 789 -25.47 19.20 -19.69
C LYS A 789 -26.71 18.31 -19.86
N LEU A 790 -27.23 18.26 -21.09
CA LEU A 790 -28.42 17.49 -21.45
C LEU A 790 -28.10 16.48 -22.56
N THR A 791 -28.44 15.22 -22.33
CA THR A 791 -28.35 14.14 -23.34
C THR A 791 -29.70 13.97 -24.01
N LEU A 792 -29.74 14.07 -25.34
CA LEU A 792 -30.97 13.85 -26.11
C LEU A 792 -31.14 12.37 -26.46
N GLN A 793 -32.37 11.88 -26.38
CA GLN A 793 -32.75 10.51 -26.71
C GLN A 793 -33.79 10.51 -27.83
N ARG A 794 -33.70 9.52 -28.73
CA ARG A 794 -34.70 9.31 -29.78
C ARG A 794 -36.00 8.77 -29.21
N PHE A 795 -37.10 9.15 -29.83
CA PHE A 795 -38.35 8.44 -29.65
C PHE A 795 -38.21 7.03 -30.25
N ARG A 796 -38.61 6.00 -29.49
CA ARG A 796 -38.63 4.61 -29.94
C ARG A 796 -40.06 4.21 -30.21
N ASN A 797 -40.38 3.94 -31.48
CA ASN A 797 -41.68 3.45 -31.90
C ASN A 797 -41.72 1.92 -31.79
N GLY A 798 -42.84 1.38 -31.30
CA GLY A 798 -43.02 -0.06 -31.15
C GLY A 798 -44.40 -0.43 -30.61
N GLN A 799 -44.71 -1.72 -30.69
CA GLN A 799 -45.99 -2.26 -30.17
C GLN A 799 -46.12 -2.10 -28.64
N SER A 800 -45.01 -1.92 -27.93
CA SER A 800 -44.94 -1.70 -26.49
C SER A 800 -45.29 -0.28 -26.03
N ILE A 801 -45.64 0.64 -26.94
CA ILE A 801 -46.12 1.98 -26.56
C ILE A 801 -47.48 1.90 -25.87
N LEU A 802 -47.64 2.70 -24.81
CA LEU A 802 -48.81 2.71 -23.91
C LEU A 802 -50.15 3.11 -24.57
N ASP A 803 -50.15 4.15 -25.41
CA ASP A 803 -51.35 4.62 -26.13
C ASP A 803 -51.14 4.46 -27.64
N GLU A 804 -52.04 3.71 -28.28
CA GLU A 804 -51.92 3.31 -29.68
C GLU A 804 -51.79 4.50 -30.64
N LYS A 805 -52.33 5.67 -30.27
CA LYS A 805 -52.25 6.86 -31.12
C LYS A 805 -50.80 7.30 -31.40
N TYR A 806 -49.87 7.03 -30.48
CA TYR A 806 -48.45 7.38 -30.66
C TYR A 806 -47.68 6.32 -31.45
N ARG A 807 -48.27 5.15 -31.74
CA ARG A 807 -47.67 4.15 -32.64
C ARG A 807 -47.63 4.64 -34.10
N ALA A 808 -48.46 5.63 -34.42
CA ALA A 808 -48.47 6.29 -35.73
C ALA A 808 -47.29 7.27 -35.93
N PHE A 809 -46.57 7.65 -34.86
CA PHE A 809 -45.45 8.59 -34.96
C PHE A 809 -44.19 7.88 -35.45
N GLN A 810 -43.46 8.51 -36.37
CA GLN A 810 -42.21 7.94 -36.88
C GLN A 810 -41.03 8.28 -35.97
N GLU A 811 -40.08 7.34 -35.85
CA GLU A 811 -38.79 7.64 -35.22
C GLU A 811 -38.03 8.65 -36.08
N GLN A 812 -37.26 9.53 -35.44
CA GLN A 812 -36.41 10.47 -36.17
C GLN A 812 -35.32 9.72 -36.95
N THR A 813 -35.11 10.10 -38.21
CA THR A 813 -33.96 9.64 -39.00
C THR A 813 -32.65 10.16 -38.40
N ASP A 814 -31.52 9.55 -38.77
CA ASP A 814 -30.19 10.00 -38.31
C ASP A 814 -29.94 11.48 -38.65
N GLU A 815 -30.38 11.94 -39.83
CA GLU A 815 -30.24 13.32 -40.27
C GLU A 815 -31.11 14.29 -39.45
N GLU A 816 -32.37 13.93 -39.18
CA GLU A 816 -33.28 14.76 -38.36
C GLU A 816 -32.81 14.85 -36.91
N PHE A 817 -32.37 13.73 -36.33
CA PHE A 817 -31.85 13.71 -34.97
C PHE A 817 -30.53 14.48 -34.86
N GLY A 818 -29.65 14.36 -35.85
CA GLY A 818 -28.40 15.15 -35.93
C GLY A 818 -28.68 16.65 -35.96
N LYS A 819 -29.62 17.11 -36.81
CA LYS A 819 -30.02 18.53 -36.87
C LYS A 819 -30.56 19.05 -35.54
N LEU A 820 -31.34 18.24 -34.81
CA LEU A 820 -31.87 18.61 -33.51
C LEU A 820 -30.78 18.66 -32.42
N ILE A 821 -29.82 17.74 -32.47
CA ILE A 821 -28.63 17.82 -31.61
C ILE A 821 -27.86 19.12 -31.90
N ASP A 822 -27.58 19.42 -33.16
CA ASP A 822 -26.83 20.63 -33.55
C ASP A 822 -27.56 21.93 -33.18
N GLN A 823 -28.89 21.94 -33.25
CA GLN A 823 -29.71 23.09 -32.84
C GLN A 823 -29.70 23.31 -31.33
N VAL A 824 -29.59 22.25 -30.54
CA VAL A 824 -29.64 22.30 -29.08
C VAL A 824 -28.24 22.34 -28.46
N ALA A 825 -27.18 21.93 -29.17
CA ALA A 825 -25.77 21.96 -28.77
C ALA A 825 -25.27 23.39 -28.49
#